data_AF-A0A374UAF7-F1
#
_entry.id   AF-A0A374UAF7-F1
#
_cell.length_a   1.000
_cell.length_b   1.000
_cell.length_c   1.000
_cell.angle_alpha   90.00
_cell.angle_beta   90.00
_cell.angle_gamma   90.00
#
_symmetry.space_group_name_H-M   'P 1'
#
loop_
_entity.id
_entity.type
_entity.pdbx_description
1 polymer ?
#
loop_
_entity_poly.entity_id
_entity_poly.type
_entity_poly.pdbx_seq_one_letter_code
_entity_poly.pdbx_strand_id
1 'polypeptide(L)'
;MKANSDKSKQSNKATRRVLAGVLCGASVLSLVLSLVMPPISQAIANDAQTVSTEETVMGGGSSSESAAVDNTSEDAENQNSDETNGGEAGSSNSAEQAQSANAASARATATVEKGIYVPTSIGIGTNIDVSTPDPGVATYVGRDMYIGGKPSDTSNLDAKNAPTGSYAAEAEGLTLVRGKLAMNPVKESWPYQSIGAGFRFGTVGFGSQFRPVAGSTVLAVAGIKSAITKMSVGYSGDSPETTTVGAWKKGAWVGRQKSSEGATPSGFAYTAQIAGPITYWRDNNERQSVVTTQGNWYEGMNSQESNLFNQTVDLTNVNNNDYSSYNGEDGYLSKLSKQLNSFANTGTLEVGFASNHNNYVINKYDKTDCNYGLVFDESYKTIYSDCADTSLNGKKFKNSERLITFKGDNTSMQQVFTIDASQLSNTYNNEYYRGVDFAFEGIPKGASVVVNVTGSSNIEFHNGWRFWWNGTEISRGYETQYSGKERGEAYATASQSIMWNFVDTQSLTIRGGIAGENRADWGYGGTATGAKWTDDDPAAAMIGSILVPNGSFDDHVTTNGRVYVGVDFSMNSPKVAAAFGEGNSASVIDMDQERHNFPWSGSYTPDGSAVAWSKVDAANGNTSLPGSSWAIYGSVENAVAGKDAIVTVTDGGANDYASGDGKLQFNYLNQKANIGNSNDTNYFTYYIKEETAPAGYQKSDTIYYATMNNTGEKPNYVQGYVDENGKNVPFENNPTGAIPNARITGTVSWTKVAEDDTKHTPLPGSEWKLTKKKDADGTADQSWTVIDRESDQSTSSDTTWADTDTAPGKFTLEGLLPGTYTLVETQAPFGYNLNTTVYEFTVSNEDGSVTWTEGKSPTIDGNNVYISDALTTTSVKIPVTKSVRNTDWPKGDKDKYVPFEFSIEATGANKDSAPKLDPTTISVAPAAGSTKVNDIVAFFGGISFSKKYLAKIGDSNPTGAKTYTYTVKEVAPTTGAIDKLRYSKAEYQVAVTVKAVMDETTGKYSGLTTSTTVTQVKDDMGNTVSNTIGKDAAPNAIPASTFTNTYSTTLPLSGMSGVTLTYLAGAAVLCAAAAWMHIRRKANAKGGKRRE
;
A
#
# COMPACT_ATOMS: atom_id res chain seq x y z
N MET A 1 23.75 5.93 -31.29
CA MET A 1 25.22 6.00 -31.42
C MET A 1 25.72 7.29 -30.76
N LYS A 2 27.04 7.52 -30.66
CA LYS A 2 27.66 8.53 -29.78
C LYS A 2 28.12 9.80 -30.53
N ALA A 3 28.07 10.94 -29.82
CA ALA A 3 28.89 12.16 -30.03
C ALA A 3 28.59 13.02 -31.30
N ASN A 4 28.95 14.31 -31.40
CA ASN A 4 29.65 15.19 -30.43
C ASN A 4 29.44 16.71 -30.69
N SER A 5 29.46 17.54 -29.63
CA SER A 5 29.90 18.97 -29.61
C SER A 5 29.15 20.03 -30.47
N ASP A 6 29.26 21.37 -30.27
CA ASP A 6 30.10 22.13 -29.33
C ASP A 6 29.51 23.47 -28.77
N LYS A 7 30.25 24.05 -27.82
CA LYS A 7 30.01 25.23 -26.93
C LYS A 7 29.53 26.56 -27.55
N SER A 8 28.82 27.35 -26.74
CA SER A 8 29.16 28.77 -26.43
C SER A 8 28.46 29.25 -25.13
N LYS A 9 28.81 30.37 -24.47
CA LYS A 9 30.12 30.83 -23.93
C LYS A 9 29.91 32.03 -22.97
N GLN A 10 30.38 31.96 -21.72
CA GLN A 10 30.70 33.12 -20.82
C GLN A 10 29.48 34.00 -20.38
N SER A 11 29.54 34.88 -19.34
CA SER A 11 30.67 35.33 -18.50
C SER A 11 30.24 35.86 -17.10
N ASN A 12 31.03 35.54 -16.06
CA ASN A 12 31.38 36.40 -14.88
C ASN A 12 30.26 36.88 -13.91
N LYS A 13 30.53 37.25 -12.63
CA LYS A 13 31.75 37.21 -11.79
C LYS A 13 31.43 37.19 -10.27
N ALA A 14 32.41 36.69 -9.50
CA ALA A 14 32.84 37.07 -8.13
C ALA A 14 31.90 37.93 -7.23
N THR A 15 31.79 37.62 -5.93
CA THR A 15 32.83 37.94 -4.91
C THR A 15 32.63 37.03 -3.68
N ARG A 16 33.56 36.12 -3.30
CA ARG A 16 34.86 36.29 -2.59
C ARG A 16 34.68 36.69 -1.09
N ARG A 17 35.39 36.13 -0.08
CA ARG A 17 36.48 35.10 0.00
C ARG A 17 36.97 34.86 1.45
N VAL A 18 37.75 33.77 1.70
CA VAL A 18 38.97 33.69 2.62
C VAL A 18 38.71 33.75 4.15
N LEU A 19 39.40 33.06 5.09
CA LEU A 19 40.33 31.88 5.20
C LEU A 19 40.16 31.35 6.66
N ALA A 20 40.08 30.06 7.00
CA ALA A 20 41.12 29.03 7.18
C ALA A 20 42.22 29.25 8.26
N GLY A 21 42.25 28.37 9.29
CA GLY A 21 43.41 28.02 10.15
C GLY A 21 43.58 28.79 11.48
N VAL A 22 44.30 28.28 12.51
CA VAL A 22 44.81 26.91 12.76
C VAL A 22 45.32 26.72 14.23
N LEU A 23 45.24 25.49 14.77
CA LEU A 23 45.98 24.89 15.93
C LEU A 23 45.74 25.28 17.44
N CYS A 24 45.94 24.23 18.27
CA CYS A 24 46.45 24.17 19.67
C CYS A 24 45.55 24.29 20.93
N GLY A 25 45.13 23.11 21.47
CA GLY A 25 45.21 22.72 22.90
C GLY A 25 44.09 23.13 23.88
N ALA A 26 43.79 22.40 24.97
CA ALA A 26 44.17 21.02 25.35
C ALA A 26 43.32 20.47 26.54
N SER A 27 43.00 19.16 26.56
CA SER A 27 42.43 18.35 27.69
C SER A 27 41.02 18.78 28.23
N VAL A 28 40.18 17.93 28.85
CA VAL A 28 40.35 16.70 29.67
C VAL A 28 39.24 15.63 29.34
N LEU A 29 39.43 14.39 29.80
CA LEU A 29 38.45 13.28 30.02
C LEU A 29 37.12 13.72 30.69
N SER A 30 36.00 12.96 30.72
CA SER A 30 35.75 11.54 30.39
C SER A 30 34.26 11.23 30.10
N LEU A 31 33.98 10.00 29.61
CA LEU A 31 32.75 9.18 29.66
C LEU A 31 31.33 9.81 29.82
N VAL A 32 30.39 9.36 28.98
CA VAL A 32 29.35 8.34 29.30
C VAL A 32 28.77 7.78 27.98
N LEU A 33 28.20 6.57 27.99
CA LEU A 33 27.69 5.84 26.81
C LEU A 33 26.22 5.40 27.02
N SER A 34 25.52 5.17 25.90
CA SER A 34 24.23 4.45 25.75
C SER A 34 22.96 5.06 26.34
N LEU A 35 21.93 5.22 25.49
CA LEU A 35 20.66 4.46 25.52
C LEU A 35 19.65 5.06 24.52
N VAL A 36 19.08 4.23 23.65
CA VAL A 36 17.88 4.52 22.85
C VAL A 36 17.04 3.25 22.82
N MET A 37 15.79 3.32 23.28
CA MET A 37 14.83 2.21 23.29
C MET A 37 13.54 2.60 22.55
N PRO A 38 12.91 1.67 21.79
CA PRO A 38 11.50 1.77 21.40
C PRO A 38 10.56 1.51 22.59
N PRO A 39 9.25 1.77 22.49
CA PRO A 39 8.42 2.10 23.67
C PRO A 39 7.93 0.91 24.49
N ILE A 40 7.84 1.13 25.81
CA ILE A 40 7.09 0.31 26.77
C ILE A 40 5.74 0.98 27.03
N SER A 41 4.65 0.22 27.04
CA SER A 41 3.32 0.72 27.41
C SER A 41 3.29 1.11 28.89
N GLN A 42 2.97 2.37 29.19
CA GLN A 42 2.81 2.84 30.57
C GLN A 42 1.42 2.51 31.12
N ALA A 43 1.37 1.81 32.25
CA ALA A 43 0.18 1.77 33.08
C ALA A 43 -0.02 3.13 33.77
N ILE A 44 -1.25 3.65 33.79
CA ILE A 44 -1.57 4.95 34.41
C ILE A 44 -1.66 4.76 35.93
N ALA A 45 -0.71 5.36 36.66
CA ALA A 45 -0.83 5.61 38.09
C ALA A 45 -0.96 7.12 38.33
N ASN A 46 -2.09 7.55 38.90
CA ASN A 46 -2.31 8.94 39.30
C ASN A 46 -1.94 9.12 40.77
N ASP A 47 -0.88 9.88 41.03
CA ASP A 47 -0.48 10.31 42.37
C ASP A 47 -1.11 11.66 42.74
N ALA A 48 -1.71 11.76 43.92
CA ALA A 48 -2.16 13.03 44.49
C ALA A 48 -2.21 12.96 46.04
N GLN A 49 -1.22 13.54 46.70
CA GLN A 49 -1.19 13.67 48.16
C GLN A 49 -2.08 14.81 48.66
N THR A 50 -2.79 14.66 49.79
CA THR A 50 -2.44 15.36 51.05
C THR A 50 -3.39 15.08 52.25
N VAL A 51 -2.76 14.70 53.37
CA VAL A 51 -3.09 14.89 54.81
C VAL A 51 -4.43 15.54 55.22
N SER A 52 -5.19 14.86 56.10
CA SER A 52 -5.81 15.45 57.32
C SER A 52 -6.35 14.37 58.29
N THR A 53 -6.76 14.78 59.49
CA THR A 53 -7.04 13.95 60.69
C THR A 53 -8.54 13.66 60.94
N GLU A 54 -8.81 12.78 61.93
CA GLU A 54 -10.00 12.62 62.81
C GLU A 54 -11.27 13.44 62.46
N GLU A 55 -12.47 12.86 62.44
CA GLU A 55 -13.13 12.29 63.64
C GLU A 55 -14.11 11.11 63.35
N THR A 56 -14.91 10.71 64.34
CA THR A 56 -15.74 9.49 64.35
C THR A 56 -17.24 9.73 64.07
N VAL A 57 -18.01 8.65 63.82
CA VAL A 57 -19.26 8.27 64.55
C VAL A 57 -20.14 7.29 63.70
N MET A 58 -20.31 6.06 64.21
CA MET A 58 -21.42 5.08 63.98
C MET A 58 -21.78 4.63 62.53
N GLY A 59 -22.07 3.35 62.25
CA GLY A 59 -22.00 2.13 63.07
C GLY A 59 -22.96 1.03 62.58
N GLY A 60 -22.52 -0.24 62.60
CA GLY A 60 -23.42 -1.41 62.52
C GLY A 60 -23.54 -2.17 61.18
N GLY A 61 -22.54 -2.98 60.83
CA GLY A 61 -22.80 -4.31 60.23
C GLY A 61 -22.91 -5.38 61.35
N SER A 62 -23.13 -6.67 61.11
CA SER A 62 -23.39 -7.44 59.87
C SER A 62 -23.91 -8.83 60.28
N SER A 63 -24.81 -9.49 59.52
CA SER A 63 -24.94 -10.97 59.50
C SER A 63 -26.00 -11.50 58.51
N SER A 64 -25.60 -12.50 57.72
CA SER A 64 -26.44 -13.53 57.08
C SER A 64 -25.46 -14.59 56.53
N GLU A 65 -25.17 -15.68 57.23
CA GLU A 65 -25.97 -16.92 57.33
C GLU A 65 -26.08 -17.74 56.03
N SER A 66 -25.32 -18.85 56.02
CA SER A 66 -25.69 -20.16 55.44
C SER A 66 -25.68 -20.30 53.90
N ALA A 67 -25.56 -21.52 53.33
CA ALA A 67 -25.44 -22.86 53.91
C ALA A 67 -24.42 -23.72 53.15
N ALA A 68 -23.95 -24.80 53.77
CA ALA A 68 -23.14 -25.85 53.14
C ALA A 68 -23.93 -27.17 53.07
N VAL A 69 -23.57 -28.04 52.11
CA VAL A 69 -23.93 -29.47 52.08
C VAL A 69 -22.77 -30.24 51.44
N ASP A 70 -22.10 -31.07 52.25
CA ASP A 70 -21.69 -32.49 52.04
C ASP A 70 -21.25 -33.00 50.64
N ASN A 71 -20.31 -33.95 50.49
CA ASN A 71 -19.51 -34.80 51.39
C ASN A 71 -18.29 -35.34 50.56
N THR A 72 -17.28 -36.11 51.01
CA THR A 72 -17.08 -36.98 52.19
C THR A 72 -15.56 -37.24 52.40
N SER A 73 -15.12 -37.56 53.63
CA SER A 73 -14.04 -38.50 54.06
C SER A 73 -12.69 -38.63 53.28
N GLU A 74 -11.51 -38.80 53.89
CA GLU A 74 -11.09 -38.93 55.31
C GLU A 74 -9.54 -38.80 55.42
N ASP A 75 -9.04 -38.33 56.57
CA ASP A 75 -7.90 -38.77 57.42
C ASP A 75 -6.68 -39.53 56.83
N ALA A 76 -5.45 -39.51 57.37
CA ALA A 76 -4.68 -38.72 58.36
C ALA A 76 -3.20 -39.25 58.30
N GLU A 77 -2.12 -38.80 58.96
CA GLU A 77 -1.76 -37.79 59.99
C GLU A 77 -0.51 -37.00 59.45
N ASN A 78 -0.07 -35.81 59.90
CA ASN A 78 0.25 -35.23 61.23
C ASN A 78 1.50 -35.82 61.94
N GLN A 79 2.54 -35.00 62.15
CA GLN A 79 3.39 -34.92 63.38
C GLN A 79 4.44 -33.79 63.28
N ASN A 80 4.29 -32.78 64.15
CA ASN A 80 5.31 -32.04 64.94
C ASN A 80 6.81 -32.32 64.64
N SER A 81 7.64 -31.34 64.23
CA SER A 81 8.13 -30.12 64.93
C SER A 81 9.30 -30.34 65.91
N ASP A 82 10.46 -29.73 65.64
CA ASP A 82 11.14 -28.83 66.61
C ASP A 82 12.25 -27.96 65.94
N GLU A 83 12.76 -26.97 66.67
CA GLU A 83 13.73 -25.97 66.18
C GLU A 83 15.20 -26.45 66.08
N THR A 84 16.00 -25.91 65.15
CA THR A 84 17.18 -25.07 65.51
C THR A 84 17.91 -24.41 64.33
N ASN A 85 18.37 -23.17 64.59
CA ASN A 85 19.30 -22.30 63.86
C ASN A 85 20.17 -22.86 62.70
N GLY A 86 20.20 -22.11 61.59
CA GLY A 86 21.45 -21.45 61.18
C GLY A 86 21.87 -21.45 59.71
N GLY A 87 21.65 -20.31 59.02
CA GLY A 87 22.56 -19.83 57.96
C GLY A 87 22.03 -19.79 56.52
N GLU A 88 22.32 -18.65 55.87
CA GLU A 88 22.29 -18.38 54.42
C GLU A 88 20.94 -18.47 53.66
N ALA A 89 20.86 -17.72 52.55
CA ALA A 89 19.60 -17.33 51.92
C ALA A 89 19.23 -18.21 50.71
N GLY A 90 18.38 -19.21 50.93
CA GLY A 90 17.71 -19.94 49.85
C GLY A 90 16.44 -19.21 49.36
N SER A 91 16.51 -18.58 48.19
CA SER A 91 15.31 -18.01 47.54
C SER A 91 14.47 -19.11 46.90
N SER A 92 13.46 -19.59 47.62
CA SER A 92 12.51 -20.61 47.15
C SER A 92 11.53 -20.04 46.12
N ASN A 93 11.94 -19.95 44.85
CA ASN A 93 11.13 -19.49 43.73
C ASN A 93 11.46 -20.24 42.43
N SER A 94 11.08 -21.52 42.33
CA SER A 94 11.35 -22.37 41.16
C SER A 94 10.40 -23.57 41.03
N ALA A 95 9.17 -23.33 40.54
CA ALA A 95 8.21 -24.39 40.20
C ALA A 95 7.26 -24.06 39.03
N GLU A 96 6.54 -22.92 39.09
CA GLU A 96 5.32 -22.76 38.29
C GLU A 96 5.52 -22.36 36.81
N GLN A 97 6.66 -21.76 36.43
CA GLN A 97 6.81 -21.20 35.07
C GLN A 97 7.11 -22.24 33.97
N ALA A 98 7.70 -23.39 34.31
CA ALA A 98 7.98 -24.46 33.34
C ALA A 98 6.71 -25.25 32.93
N GLN A 99 5.69 -25.31 33.81
CA GLN A 99 4.41 -25.97 33.51
C GLN A 99 3.52 -25.17 32.54
N SER A 100 3.98 -24.03 32.03
CA SER A 100 3.25 -23.20 31.05
C SER A 100 2.90 -23.95 29.76
N ALA A 101 3.63 -25.01 29.38
CA ALA A 101 3.27 -25.90 28.29
C ALA A 101 1.99 -26.73 28.58
N ASN A 102 1.76 -27.17 29.82
CA ASN A 102 0.46 -27.75 30.23
C ASN A 102 -0.59 -26.65 30.47
N ALA A 103 -0.17 -25.42 30.81
CA ALA A 103 -1.08 -24.27 30.83
C ALA A 103 -1.63 -23.92 29.43
N ALA A 104 -1.05 -24.42 28.33
CA ALA A 104 -1.70 -24.37 27.02
C ALA A 104 -3.02 -25.15 26.97
N SER A 105 -3.20 -26.16 27.83
CA SER A 105 -4.49 -26.85 28.03
C SER A 105 -5.36 -26.21 29.13
N ALA A 106 -4.77 -25.48 30.09
CA ALA A 106 -5.51 -24.85 31.19
C ALA A 106 -5.89 -23.37 30.94
N ARG A 107 -5.34 -22.73 29.90
CA ARG A 107 -5.76 -21.40 29.40
C ARG A 107 -6.88 -21.47 28.34
N ALA A 108 -7.48 -22.64 28.12
CA ALA A 108 -8.61 -22.87 27.22
C ALA A 108 -9.95 -22.21 27.67
N THR A 109 -9.90 -21.33 28.67
CA THR A 109 -11.05 -20.64 29.29
C THR A 109 -10.76 -19.16 29.61
N ALA A 110 -9.88 -18.51 28.83
CA ALA A 110 -9.86 -17.05 28.75
C ALA A 110 -11.13 -16.57 28.01
N THR A 111 -12.21 -16.35 28.76
CA THR A 111 -13.47 -15.84 28.20
C THR A 111 -13.30 -14.39 27.81
N VAL A 112 -13.36 -14.08 26.51
CA VAL A 112 -13.24 -12.71 25.98
C VAL A 112 -14.60 -12.12 25.61
N GLU A 113 -14.69 -10.80 25.58
CA GLU A 113 -15.85 -10.07 25.03
C GLU A 113 -15.55 -9.57 23.60
N LYS A 114 -16.55 -8.95 22.96
CA LYS A 114 -16.37 -8.32 21.64
C LYS A 114 -15.41 -7.14 21.75
N GLY A 115 -14.37 -7.12 20.92
CA GLY A 115 -13.34 -6.11 20.99
C GLY A 115 -12.18 -6.38 20.04
N ILE A 116 -11.14 -5.56 20.15
CA ILE A 116 -9.86 -5.85 19.51
C ILE A 116 -9.28 -7.12 20.17
N TYR A 117 -8.89 -8.08 19.34
CA TYR A 117 -8.12 -9.23 19.78
C TYR A 117 -6.72 -8.78 20.21
N VAL A 118 -6.47 -8.84 21.53
CA VAL A 118 -5.17 -8.52 22.12
C VAL A 118 -4.23 -9.72 21.93
N PRO A 119 -3.22 -9.65 21.04
CA PRO A 119 -2.46 -10.82 20.66
C PRO A 119 -1.54 -11.27 21.80
N THR A 120 -1.81 -12.44 22.37
CA THR A 120 -1.02 -12.99 23.47
C THR A 120 0.03 -13.95 22.90
N SER A 121 1.31 -13.58 22.97
CA SER A 121 2.39 -14.50 22.59
C SER A 121 2.43 -15.70 23.53
N ILE A 122 2.37 -16.89 22.93
CA ILE A 122 2.58 -18.19 23.55
C ILE A 122 4.05 -18.56 23.31
N GLY A 123 4.83 -18.58 24.40
CA GLY A 123 6.18 -19.13 24.37
C GLY A 123 6.14 -20.61 24.04
N ILE A 124 6.93 -21.04 23.04
CA ILE A 124 7.11 -22.45 22.68
C ILE A 124 8.59 -22.81 22.88
N GLY A 125 8.89 -24.01 23.36
CA GLY A 125 10.27 -24.39 23.70
C GLY A 125 10.65 -23.94 25.11
N THR A 126 11.85 -23.42 25.31
CA THR A 126 12.34 -23.00 26.63
C THR A 126 12.37 -21.49 26.75
N ASN A 127 11.81 -20.95 27.83
CA ASN A 127 11.94 -19.52 28.15
C ASN A 127 13.41 -19.21 28.53
N ILE A 128 14.00 -18.22 27.86
CA ILE A 128 15.40 -17.79 28.03
C ILE A 128 15.55 -16.49 28.82
N ASP A 129 14.46 -15.77 29.08
CA ASP A 129 14.47 -14.50 29.85
C ASP A 129 14.56 -14.73 31.36
N VAL A 130 14.41 -15.99 31.82
CA VAL A 130 14.66 -16.38 33.21
C VAL A 130 16.15 -16.59 33.45
N SER A 131 16.69 -15.94 34.49
CA SER A 131 18.13 -15.68 34.59
C SER A 131 18.99 -16.91 34.92
N THR A 132 19.81 -17.29 33.93
CA THR A 132 21.17 -17.90 33.97
C THR A 132 21.45 -19.40 34.22
N PRO A 133 20.57 -20.23 34.81
CA PRO A 133 20.63 -21.69 34.60
C PRO A 133 19.58 -22.17 33.61
N ASP A 134 19.91 -23.16 32.77
CA ASP A 134 18.92 -23.85 31.93
C ASP A 134 18.05 -24.79 32.77
N PRO A 135 16.72 -24.58 32.85
CA PRO A 135 15.81 -25.50 33.54
C PRO A 135 15.40 -26.71 32.67
N GLY A 136 15.63 -26.65 31.35
CA GLY A 136 15.08 -27.60 30.39
C GLY A 136 15.92 -28.85 30.13
N VAL A 137 15.30 -29.85 29.52
CA VAL A 137 15.98 -30.98 28.90
C VAL A 137 16.70 -30.54 27.61
N ALA A 138 17.98 -30.88 27.47
CA ALA A 138 18.81 -30.53 26.32
C ALA A 138 18.76 -31.62 25.23
N THR A 139 18.96 -32.88 25.62
CA THR A 139 18.67 -34.07 24.80
C THR A 139 17.56 -34.85 25.44
N TYR A 140 16.51 -35.15 24.67
CA TYR A 140 15.53 -36.16 25.04
C TYR A 140 15.57 -37.32 24.04
N VAL A 141 15.69 -38.55 24.55
CA VAL A 141 15.68 -39.79 23.76
C VAL A 141 14.51 -40.66 24.23
N GLY A 142 13.50 -40.82 23.38
CA GLY A 142 12.26 -41.54 23.70
C GLY A 142 12.40 -43.06 23.78
N ARG A 143 13.51 -43.62 23.26
CA ARG A 143 13.93 -45.01 23.43
C ARG A 143 15.42 -45.07 23.82
N ASP A 144 16.31 -45.60 22.96
CA ASP A 144 17.68 -45.95 23.36
C ASP A 144 18.72 -44.96 22.82
N MET A 145 19.75 -44.67 23.62
CA MET A 145 20.84 -43.76 23.26
C MET A 145 22.15 -44.51 23.04
N TYR A 146 22.89 -44.12 22.01
CA TYR A 146 24.16 -44.74 21.62
C TYR A 146 25.28 -43.68 21.55
N ILE A 147 26.35 -43.83 22.33
CA ILE A 147 27.61 -43.12 22.09
C ILE A 147 28.46 -44.02 21.20
N GLY A 148 28.16 -43.99 19.90
CA GLY A 148 28.52 -45.02 18.94
C GLY A 148 27.43 -45.23 17.88
N GLY A 149 27.82 -45.76 16.72
CA GLY A 149 26.84 -46.24 15.73
C GLY A 149 26.14 -47.52 16.21
N LYS A 150 24.88 -47.71 15.83
CA LYS A 150 24.09 -48.87 16.28
C LYS A 150 24.69 -50.20 15.78
N PRO A 151 24.74 -51.25 16.62
CA PRO A 151 25.11 -52.59 16.19
C PRO A 151 24.03 -53.25 15.30
N SER A 152 24.39 -54.36 14.64
CA SER A 152 23.48 -55.10 13.74
C SER A 152 22.36 -55.85 14.47
N ASP A 153 22.58 -56.25 15.72
CA ASP A 153 21.54 -56.66 16.66
C ASP A 153 21.46 -55.61 17.78
N THR A 154 20.40 -54.81 17.80
CA THR A 154 20.14 -53.82 18.85
C THR A 154 19.40 -54.39 20.06
N SER A 155 18.96 -55.66 20.01
CA SER A 155 18.16 -56.29 21.06
C SER A 155 19.00 -56.96 22.15
N ASN A 156 20.21 -57.42 21.81
CA ASN A 156 21.11 -58.13 22.72
C ASN A 156 22.56 -57.64 22.57
N LEU A 157 23.00 -56.81 23.52
CA LEU A 157 24.33 -56.23 23.53
C LEU A 157 25.30 -57.05 24.41
N ASP A 158 26.40 -57.50 23.82
CA ASP A 158 27.41 -58.34 24.48
C ASP A 158 28.85 -57.87 24.20
N ALA A 159 29.84 -58.56 24.77
CA ALA A 159 31.26 -58.19 24.65
C ALA A 159 31.78 -58.14 23.19
N LYS A 160 31.09 -58.77 22.23
CA LYS A 160 31.40 -58.82 20.80
C LYS A 160 30.46 -57.92 19.99
N ASN A 161 29.16 -57.94 20.30
CA ASN A 161 28.13 -57.11 19.70
C ASN A 161 28.08 -55.73 20.37
N ALA A 162 29.11 -54.93 20.11
CA ALA A 162 29.26 -53.57 20.62
C ALA A 162 28.64 -52.53 19.65
N PRO A 163 28.17 -51.38 20.14
CA PRO A 163 28.04 -50.20 19.29
C PRO A 163 29.37 -49.89 18.59
N THR A 164 29.31 -49.40 17.35
CA THR A 164 30.51 -48.95 16.61
C THR A 164 31.18 -47.84 17.40
N GLY A 165 32.49 -47.94 17.64
CA GLY A 165 33.18 -46.96 18.48
C GLY A 165 33.20 -45.56 17.85
N SER A 166 32.78 -44.53 18.61
CA SER A 166 32.63 -43.16 18.13
C SER A 166 33.62 -42.20 18.80
N TYR A 167 34.14 -41.24 18.04
CA TYR A 167 35.01 -40.17 18.54
C TYR A 167 34.24 -39.01 19.19
N ALA A 168 32.90 -39.10 19.25
CA ALA A 168 32.07 -38.18 20.02
C ALA A 168 32.59 -38.02 21.46
N ALA A 169 32.70 -36.77 21.90
CA ALA A 169 33.42 -36.40 23.11
C ALA A 169 32.49 -35.97 24.25
N GLU A 170 31.53 -35.08 23.98
CA GLU A 170 30.79 -34.38 25.04
C GLU A 170 29.35 -33.97 24.64
N ALA A 171 28.47 -33.78 25.63
CA ALA A 171 27.11 -33.25 25.44
C ALA A 171 26.68 -32.33 26.61
N GLU A 172 26.36 -31.08 26.30
CA GLU A 172 26.04 -30.01 27.26
C GLU A 172 24.61 -30.11 27.84
N GLY A 173 24.40 -29.72 29.10
CA GLY A 173 23.06 -29.70 29.71
C GLY A 173 22.47 -31.07 30.03
N LEU A 174 21.16 -31.12 30.34
CA LEU A 174 20.47 -32.35 30.73
C LEU A 174 20.23 -33.28 29.54
N THR A 175 20.82 -34.48 29.57
CA THR A 175 20.48 -35.59 28.70
C THR A 175 19.57 -36.58 29.42
N LEU A 176 18.39 -36.82 28.88
CA LEU A 176 17.37 -37.74 29.40
C LEU A 176 17.15 -38.87 28.38
N VAL A 177 17.45 -40.10 28.80
CA VAL A 177 17.26 -41.34 28.04
C VAL A 177 16.12 -42.13 28.68
N ARG A 178 15.01 -42.30 27.97
CA ARG A 178 13.84 -43.03 28.47
C ARG A 178 14.14 -44.52 28.59
N GLY A 179 14.77 -45.09 27.56
CA GLY A 179 15.28 -46.45 27.51
C GLY A 179 16.69 -46.56 28.08
N LYS A 180 17.58 -47.21 27.34
CA LYS A 180 18.92 -47.62 27.77
C LYS A 180 20.02 -46.87 27.01
N LEU A 181 21.22 -46.80 27.60
CA LEU A 181 22.38 -46.08 27.10
C LEU A 181 23.55 -47.04 26.84
N ALA A 182 23.97 -47.16 25.57
CA ALA A 182 25.08 -48.01 25.16
C ALA A 182 26.28 -47.16 24.68
N MET A 183 27.45 -47.32 25.30
CA MET A 183 28.58 -46.41 25.11
C MET A 183 29.84 -47.13 24.63
N ASN A 184 30.37 -46.71 23.48
CA ASN A 184 31.71 -47.09 23.01
C ASN A 184 32.58 -45.89 22.57
N PRO A 185 32.69 -44.80 23.36
CA PRO A 185 33.55 -43.67 23.03
C PRO A 185 35.02 -44.11 22.90
N VAL A 186 35.67 -43.71 21.80
CA VAL A 186 37.07 -44.04 21.50
C VAL A 186 38.05 -42.89 21.73
N LYS A 187 37.60 -41.63 21.64
CA LYS A 187 38.43 -40.43 21.78
C LYS A 187 39.22 -40.43 23.12
N GLU A 188 40.46 -39.91 23.10
CA GLU A 188 41.34 -39.81 24.28
C GLU A 188 41.18 -38.50 25.06
N SER A 189 40.08 -37.76 24.84
CA SER A 189 39.81 -36.47 25.48
C SER A 189 39.86 -36.54 27.00
N TRP A 190 40.27 -35.43 27.59
CA TRP A 190 40.40 -35.25 29.03
C TRP A 190 41.23 -36.35 29.70
N PRO A 191 42.48 -36.60 29.25
CA PRO A 191 43.33 -37.61 29.86
C PRO A 191 43.53 -37.37 31.37
N TYR A 192 43.64 -38.47 32.09
CA TYR A 192 44.05 -38.50 33.49
C TYR A 192 44.89 -39.75 33.71
N GLN A 193 46.13 -39.57 34.18
CA GLN A 193 47.16 -40.60 34.26
C GLN A 193 47.40 -41.27 32.90
N SER A 194 47.45 -40.46 31.83
CA SER A 194 47.64 -40.88 30.43
C SER A 194 46.52 -41.77 29.82
N ILE A 195 45.33 -41.81 30.43
CA ILE A 195 44.15 -42.52 29.89
C ILE A 195 43.01 -41.53 29.69
N GLY A 196 42.40 -41.47 28.50
CA GLY A 196 41.23 -40.62 28.22
C GLY A 196 40.05 -40.91 29.16
N ALA A 197 39.38 -39.86 29.66
CA ALA A 197 38.39 -40.03 30.73
C ALA A 197 37.06 -40.67 30.30
N GLY A 198 36.81 -40.78 28.99
CA GLY A 198 35.52 -41.18 28.43
C GLY A 198 34.65 -39.98 28.07
N PHE A 199 33.40 -40.25 27.67
CA PHE A 199 32.44 -39.23 27.23
C PHE A 199 32.01 -38.31 28.38
N ARG A 200 31.66 -37.05 28.11
CA ARG A 200 31.20 -36.09 29.14
C ARG A 200 29.75 -35.68 28.94
N PHE A 201 28.96 -35.64 30.01
CA PHE A 201 27.61 -35.06 30.02
C PHE A 201 27.57 -33.76 30.86
N GLY A 202 26.54 -32.93 30.65
CA GLY A 202 26.24 -31.73 31.44
C GLY A 202 27.12 -30.51 31.16
N THR A 203 28.41 -30.73 30.90
CA THR A 203 29.39 -29.70 30.53
C THR A 203 30.05 -30.07 29.21
N VAL A 204 30.47 -29.06 28.46
CA VAL A 204 31.34 -29.13 27.27
C VAL A 204 32.51 -28.15 27.43
N GLY A 205 33.67 -28.47 26.86
CA GLY A 205 34.90 -27.69 26.92
C GLY A 205 34.82 -26.39 26.13
N PHE A 206 34.21 -26.45 24.94
CA PHE A 206 33.66 -25.31 24.21
C PHE A 206 32.14 -25.49 24.05
N GLY A 207 31.37 -24.42 23.86
CA GLY A 207 29.93 -24.54 23.60
C GLY A 207 29.10 -23.40 24.17
N SER A 208 27.78 -23.61 24.22
CA SER A 208 26.78 -22.56 24.45
C SER A 208 26.77 -21.98 25.87
N GLN A 209 27.30 -22.74 26.85
CA GLN A 209 27.28 -22.44 28.28
C GLN A 209 25.89 -22.42 28.95
N PHE A 210 24.78 -22.66 28.24
CA PHE A 210 23.45 -22.82 28.83
C PHE A 210 23.38 -24.16 29.59
N ARG A 211 23.34 -24.06 30.92
CA ARG A 211 23.70 -25.16 31.84
C ARG A 211 22.77 -25.20 33.04
N PRO A 212 22.33 -26.38 33.51
CA PRO A 212 21.62 -26.52 34.79
C PRO A 212 22.43 -25.98 35.98
N VAL A 213 21.76 -25.75 37.12
CA VAL A 213 22.43 -25.36 38.36
C VAL A 213 23.44 -26.41 38.83
N ALA A 214 24.49 -25.99 39.53
CA ALA A 214 25.38 -26.92 40.23
C ALA A 214 24.57 -27.81 41.19
N GLY A 215 24.88 -29.11 41.22
CA GLY A 215 24.12 -30.13 41.93
C GLY A 215 23.04 -30.84 41.10
N SER A 216 22.61 -30.28 39.96
CA SER A 216 21.59 -30.90 39.09
C SER A 216 21.99 -32.28 38.56
N THR A 217 20.97 -33.10 38.29
CA THR A 217 21.08 -34.26 37.41
C THR A 217 21.33 -33.77 35.98
N VAL A 218 22.38 -34.27 35.32
CA VAL A 218 22.65 -33.96 33.90
C VAL A 218 22.61 -35.18 32.99
N LEU A 219 22.53 -36.37 33.59
CA LEU A 219 22.25 -37.63 32.90
C LEU A 219 21.15 -38.38 33.67
N ALA A 220 20.01 -38.61 33.02
CA ALA A 220 18.94 -39.46 33.54
C ALA A 220 18.71 -40.64 32.58
N VAL A 221 18.77 -41.88 33.08
CA VAL A 221 18.58 -43.11 32.28
C VAL A 221 17.57 -44.02 32.97
N ALA A 222 16.34 -44.05 32.45
CA ALA A 222 15.21 -44.70 33.11
C ALA A 222 15.02 -46.19 32.74
N GLY A 223 15.61 -46.68 31.65
CA GLY A 223 15.57 -48.10 31.27
C GLY A 223 14.25 -48.62 30.69
N ILE A 224 13.25 -47.75 30.47
CA ILE A 224 11.87 -48.12 30.08
C ILE A 224 11.57 -47.88 28.59
N LYS A 225 10.63 -48.66 28.03
CA LYS A 225 10.28 -48.69 26.58
C LYS A 225 11.45 -48.99 25.61
N SER A 226 12.59 -49.48 26.15
CA SER A 226 13.82 -49.84 25.42
C SER A 226 13.62 -50.98 24.40
N ALA A 227 14.41 -50.97 23.32
CA ALA A 227 14.58 -52.10 22.41
C ALA A 227 15.75 -53.02 22.83
N ILE A 228 16.72 -52.52 23.60
CA ILE A 228 17.83 -53.29 24.17
C ILE A 228 17.30 -54.22 25.29
N THR A 229 16.81 -55.39 24.90
CA THR A 229 16.26 -56.40 25.83
C THR A 229 17.30 -56.94 26.82
N LYS A 230 18.55 -57.10 26.37
CA LYS A 230 19.68 -57.61 27.16
C LYS A 230 20.93 -56.76 26.92
N MET A 231 21.66 -56.43 27.99
CA MET A 231 22.96 -55.77 27.92
C MET A 231 23.91 -56.40 28.95
N SER A 232 24.81 -57.25 28.46
CA SER A 232 25.67 -58.13 29.27
C SER A 232 27.09 -57.57 29.46
N VAL A 233 27.27 -56.26 29.31
CA VAL A 233 28.58 -55.62 29.20
C VAL A 233 28.82 -54.66 30.35
N GLY A 234 30.00 -54.76 30.94
CA GLY A 234 30.33 -54.03 32.16
C GLY A 234 29.62 -54.55 33.41
N TYR A 235 28.87 -55.63 33.33
CA TYR A 235 27.98 -56.09 34.38
C TYR A 235 28.58 -57.26 35.16
N SER A 236 28.35 -57.30 36.48
CA SER A 236 28.99 -58.23 37.43
C SER A 236 28.03 -59.25 38.06
N GLY A 237 26.83 -59.42 37.52
CA GLY A 237 25.80 -60.37 38.01
C GLY A 237 25.11 -61.17 36.90
N ASP A 238 23.97 -61.78 37.23
CA ASP A 238 23.31 -62.79 36.38
C ASP A 238 22.08 -62.29 35.56
N SER A 239 21.64 -61.03 35.73
CA SER A 239 20.41 -60.48 35.11
C SER A 239 20.65 -59.33 34.11
N PRO A 240 21.25 -59.58 32.92
CA PRO A 240 21.58 -58.56 31.92
C PRO A 240 20.37 -57.84 31.30
N GLU A 241 19.15 -58.31 31.57
CA GLU A 241 17.90 -57.63 31.23
C GLU A 241 17.74 -56.31 32.00
N THR A 242 18.23 -56.27 33.24
CA THR A 242 18.08 -55.12 34.15
C THR A 242 19.14 -54.03 33.91
N THR A 243 20.24 -54.36 33.22
CA THR A 243 21.29 -53.41 32.83
C THR A 243 20.75 -52.32 31.92
N THR A 244 20.89 -51.06 32.34
CA THR A 244 20.45 -49.87 31.58
C THR A 244 21.59 -49.09 30.93
N VAL A 245 22.81 -49.18 31.47
CA VAL A 245 24.00 -48.51 30.96
C VAL A 245 25.10 -49.53 30.73
N GLY A 246 25.66 -49.57 29.52
CA GLY A 246 26.81 -50.43 29.18
C GLY A 246 27.96 -49.62 28.58
N ALA A 247 29.19 -49.94 28.98
CA ALA A 247 30.41 -49.28 28.51
C ALA A 247 31.41 -50.30 27.98
N TRP A 248 31.85 -50.15 26.72
CA TRP A 248 32.80 -51.08 26.08
C TRP A 248 34.25 -50.65 26.32
N LYS A 249 34.81 -49.80 25.44
CA LYS A 249 36.19 -49.31 25.59
C LYS A 249 36.35 -48.34 26.75
N LYS A 250 35.40 -47.41 26.87
CA LYS A 250 35.34 -46.35 27.89
C LYS A 250 33.87 -46.09 28.25
N GLY A 251 33.65 -45.55 29.44
CA GLY A 251 32.36 -45.05 29.91
C GLY A 251 32.24 -43.54 29.76
N ALA A 252 31.57 -42.91 30.72
CA ALA A 252 31.31 -41.47 30.76
C ALA A 252 31.53 -40.86 32.15
N TRP A 253 31.44 -39.53 32.22
CA TRP A 253 31.44 -38.75 33.46
C TRP A 253 30.53 -37.52 33.35
N VAL A 254 30.00 -37.05 34.49
CA VAL A 254 28.90 -36.06 34.49
C VAL A 254 29.23 -34.70 35.10
N GLY A 255 30.19 -34.61 36.03
CA GLY A 255 30.46 -33.41 36.82
C GLY A 255 31.80 -32.75 36.49
N ARG A 256 32.65 -32.57 37.51
CA ARG A 256 33.81 -31.67 37.45
C ARG A 256 35.08 -32.34 36.95
N GLN A 257 35.90 -31.58 36.23
CA GLN A 257 37.26 -31.94 35.85
C GLN A 257 38.22 -31.89 37.06
N LYS A 258 39.25 -32.76 37.12
CA LYS A 258 40.25 -32.74 38.20
C LYS A 258 41.29 -31.64 37.98
N SER A 259 41.85 -31.13 39.09
CA SER A 259 43.00 -30.25 39.11
C SER A 259 44.30 -31.04 38.92
N SER A 260 44.62 -31.37 37.67
CA SER A 260 45.76 -32.22 37.30
C SER A 260 46.17 -31.97 35.84
N GLU A 261 47.41 -32.36 35.48
CA GLU A 261 47.92 -32.34 34.10
C GLU A 261 47.81 -30.98 33.39
N GLY A 262 47.90 -29.89 34.15
CA GLY A 262 47.85 -28.52 33.65
C GLY A 262 46.43 -27.96 33.40
N ALA A 263 45.39 -28.79 33.57
CA ALA A 263 44.01 -28.34 33.38
C ALA A 263 43.49 -27.47 34.53
N THR A 264 42.91 -26.32 34.17
CA THR A 264 42.07 -25.52 35.09
C THR A 264 40.73 -26.24 35.28
N PRO A 265 40.28 -26.56 36.53
CA PRO A 265 39.09 -27.38 36.77
C PRO A 265 37.77 -26.79 36.24
N SER A 266 37.38 -27.21 35.03
CA SER A 266 36.17 -26.79 34.32
C SER A 266 34.91 -27.56 34.74
N GLY A 267 33.74 -26.96 34.50
CA GLY A 267 32.43 -27.52 34.79
C GLY A 267 31.98 -27.39 36.25
N PHE A 268 30.70 -27.69 36.48
CA PHE A 268 30.11 -27.75 37.81
C PHE A 268 30.19 -29.17 38.40
N ALA A 269 29.98 -29.30 39.70
CA ALA A 269 29.65 -30.59 40.30
C ALA A 269 28.19 -30.92 39.94
N TYR A 270 27.98 -31.99 39.18
CA TYR A 270 26.67 -32.50 38.78
C TYR A 270 26.53 -33.96 39.17
N THR A 271 25.29 -34.48 39.11
CA THR A 271 24.96 -35.89 39.39
C THR A 271 24.27 -36.56 38.20
N ALA A 272 23.98 -37.85 38.36
CA ALA A 272 23.22 -38.68 37.43
C ALA A 272 22.15 -39.49 38.17
N GLN A 273 21.08 -39.85 37.46
CA GLN A 273 20.02 -40.74 37.94
C GLN A 273 19.93 -41.93 36.99
N ILE A 274 20.47 -43.08 37.38
CA ILE A 274 20.55 -44.29 36.54
C ILE A 274 19.79 -45.43 37.19
N ALA A 275 18.76 -45.94 36.51
CA ALA A 275 18.01 -47.11 36.92
C ALA A 275 18.83 -48.39 36.74
N GLY A 276 18.59 -49.42 37.56
CA GLY A 276 19.30 -50.70 37.44
C GLY A 276 20.74 -50.70 37.97
N PRO A 277 21.48 -51.81 37.76
CA PRO A 277 22.73 -52.10 38.47
C PRO A 277 23.91 -51.22 38.07
N ILE A 278 24.89 -51.10 38.97
CA ILE A 278 26.22 -50.57 38.67
C ILE A 278 26.84 -51.40 37.55
N THR A 279 27.42 -50.72 36.56
CA THR A 279 28.27 -51.34 35.54
C THR A 279 29.64 -50.65 35.45
N TYR A 280 30.56 -51.32 34.76
CA TYR A 280 31.98 -51.00 34.60
C TYR A 280 32.38 -50.98 33.13
N TRP A 281 33.61 -50.57 32.79
CA TRP A 281 34.09 -50.65 31.41
C TRP A 281 34.44 -52.11 31.07
N ARG A 282 34.06 -52.61 29.88
CA ARG A 282 34.45 -53.95 29.40
C ARG A 282 35.97 -54.13 29.39
N ASP A 283 36.68 -53.10 28.92
CA ASP A 283 38.13 -53.16 28.71
C ASP A 283 38.96 -52.79 29.96
N ASN A 284 38.31 -52.24 30.99
CA ASN A 284 38.89 -52.13 32.34
C ASN A 284 37.78 -52.09 33.41
N ASN A 285 37.49 -53.24 34.02
CA ASN A 285 36.42 -53.39 34.99
C ASN A 285 36.70 -52.80 36.38
N GLU A 286 37.89 -52.20 36.60
CA GLU A 286 38.14 -51.38 37.79
C GLU A 286 37.40 -50.03 37.73
N ARG A 287 36.93 -49.61 36.53
CA ARG A 287 36.24 -48.32 36.33
C ARG A 287 34.74 -48.49 36.11
N GLN A 288 33.93 -47.78 36.91
CA GLN A 288 32.48 -47.67 36.70
C GLN A 288 32.14 -46.97 35.37
N SER A 289 31.03 -47.38 34.75
CA SER A 289 30.55 -46.86 33.46
C SER A 289 30.20 -45.37 33.49
N VAL A 290 29.80 -44.84 34.64
CA VAL A 290 29.52 -43.41 34.86
C VAL A 290 30.09 -43.00 36.22
N VAL A 291 30.79 -41.87 36.27
CA VAL A 291 31.38 -41.28 37.50
C VAL A 291 31.08 -39.78 37.58
N THR A 292 31.13 -39.18 38.77
CA THR A 292 30.88 -37.73 38.95
C THR A 292 32.06 -36.91 38.48
N THR A 293 33.28 -37.40 38.68
CA THR A 293 34.51 -36.60 38.53
C THR A 293 35.43 -37.23 37.50
N GLN A 294 36.00 -36.40 36.61
CA GLN A 294 36.99 -36.83 35.61
C GLN A 294 38.11 -37.65 36.28
N GLY A 295 38.41 -38.86 35.78
CA GLY A 295 39.46 -39.70 36.35
C GLY A 295 39.16 -40.25 37.75
N ASN A 296 37.89 -40.30 38.19
CA ASN A 296 37.47 -41.25 39.22
C ASN A 296 37.35 -42.65 38.61
N TRP A 297 37.76 -43.67 39.36
CA TRP A 297 37.53 -45.07 39.01
C TRP A 297 36.13 -45.53 39.43
N TYR A 298 35.62 -45.04 40.56
CA TYR A 298 34.28 -45.31 41.06
C TYR A 298 33.78 -44.15 41.93
N GLU A 299 32.49 -44.15 42.21
CA GLU A 299 31.86 -43.33 43.25
C GLU A 299 31.65 -44.16 44.53
N GLY A 300 31.29 -43.53 45.65
CA GLY A 300 31.17 -44.23 46.94
C GLY A 300 32.53 -44.54 47.59
N MET A 301 32.55 -45.45 48.59
CA MET A 301 33.77 -45.81 49.32
C MET A 301 34.61 -46.88 48.61
N ASN A 302 34.01 -47.63 47.69
CA ASN A 302 34.64 -48.70 46.92
C ASN A 302 33.86 -48.96 45.61
N SER A 303 34.41 -49.75 44.69
CA SER A 303 33.84 -49.97 43.36
C SER A 303 32.46 -50.65 43.32
N GLN A 304 31.98 -51.24 44.42
CA GLN A 304 30.66 -51.87 44.52
C GLN A 304 29.55 -50.91 45.00
N GLU A 305 29.92 -49.68 45.38
CA GLU A 305 28.99 -48.62 45.78
C GLU A 305 28.84 -47.58 44.66
N SER A 306 27.68 -46.93 44.56
CA SER A 306 27.51 -45.71 43.75
C SER A 306 26.16 -45.07 44.05
N ASN A 307 26.15 -43.75 44.23
CA ASN A 307 24.90 -42.97 44.37
C ASN A 307 24.27 -42.62 43.01
N LEU A 308 24.92 -42.96 41.89
CA LEU A 308 24.43 -42.68 40.53
C LEU A 308 23.52 -43.79 40.00
N PHE A 309 23.78 -45.03 40.41
CA PHE A 309 23.10 -46.25 39.96
C PHE A 309 22.10 -46.76 41.00
N ASN A 310 21.35 -47.81 40.66
CA ASN A 310 20.26 -48.40 41.44
C ASN A 310 19.15 -47.38 41.82
N GLN A 311 19.03 -46.28 41.07
CA GLN A 311 18.06 -45.22 41.33
C GLN A 311 16.68 -45.61 40.82
N THR A 312 15.62 -45.09 41.46
CA THR A 312 14.28 -45.06 40.84
C THR A 312 14.18 -43.76 40.04
N VAL A 313 14.27 -43.86 38.71
CA VAL A 313 14.29 -42.69 37.82
C VAL A 313 12.86 -42.34 37.41
N ASP A 314 12.20 -41.53 38.23
CA ASP A 314 10.86 -41.03 37.96
C ASP A 314 10.90 -39.89 36.94
N LEU A 315 10.34 -40.12 35.75
CA LEU A 315 10.29 -39.12 34.69
C LEU A 315 9.33 -37.95 35.02
N THR A 316 8.50 -38.04 36.06
CA THR A 316 7.68 -36.91 36.52
C THR A 316 8.47 -35.90 37.37
N ASN A 317 9.68 -36.26 37.82
CA ASN A 317 10.55 -35.39 38.61
C ASN A 317 12.05 -35.62 38.32
N VAL A 318 12.53 -35.07 37.21
CA VAL A 318 13.97 -34.89 36.96
C VAL A 318 14.29 -33.39 37.10
N ASN A 319 15.09 -33.03 38.11
CA ASN A 319 15.37 -31.64 38.49
C ASN A 319 14.08 -30.79 38.68
N ASN A 320 13.07 -31.32 39.39
CA ASN A 320 11.77 -30.67 39.63
C ASN A 320 10.93 -30.41 38.35
N ASN A 321 11.17 -31.14 37.27
CA ASN A 321 10.41 -31.04 36.01
C ASN A 321 9.83 -32.40 35.59
N ASP A 322 8.64 -32.37 34.98
CA ASP A 322 7.94 -33.54 34.41
C ASP A 322 8.25 -33.70 32.92
N TYR A 323 8.91 -34.81 32.58
CA TYR A 323 9.22 -35.27 31.23
C TYR A 323 8.52 -36.58 30.87
N SER A 324 7.61 -37.10 31.72
CA SER A 324 6.89 -38.35 31.48
C SER A 324 6.09 -38.34 30.16
N SER A 325 5.58 -37.16 29.82
CA SER A 325 4.78 -36.85 28.62
C SER A 325 5.59 -36.65 27.34
N TYR A 326 6.92 -36.49 27.40
CA TYR A 326 7.81 -36.19 26.26
C TYR A 326 7.97 -37.35 25.24
N ASN A 327 7.12 -38.37 25.28
CA ASN A 327 7.17 -39.45 24.28
C ASN A 327 6.78 -38.95 22.86
N GLY A 328 7.23 -39.69 21.85
CA GLY A 328 7.01 -39.35 20.45
C GLY A 328 5.58 -39.58 19.96
N GLU A 329 5.13 -40.82 20.06
CA GLU A 329 3.94 -41.41 19.43
C GLU A 329 2.65 -40.58 19.61
N ASP A 330 2.24 -40.35 20.87
CA ASP A 330 1.07 -39.53 21.24
C ASP A 330 1.39 -38.40 22.23
N GLY A 331 2.68 -38.27 22.60
CA GLY A 331 3.14 -37.35 23.63
C GLY A 331 3.40 -35.92 23.16
N TYR A 332 4.09 -35.17 24.02
CA TYR A 332 4.40 -33.76 23.81
C TYR A 332 5.19 -33.51 22.51
N LEU A 333 6.10 -34.41 22.10
CA LEU A 333 6.90 -34.19 20.88
C LEU A 333 6.07 -34.26 19.59
N SER A 334 5.13 -35.21 19.45
CA SER A 334 4.18 -35.19 18.33
C SER A 334 3.23 -34.01 18.39
N LYS A 335 2.77 -33.60 19.59
CA LYS A 335 1.87 -32.43 19.73
C LYS A 335 2.58 -31.14 19.30
N LEU A 336 3.80 -30.93 19.76
CA LEU A 336 4.67 -29.84 19.36
C LEU A 336 4.93 -29.86 17.84
N SER A 337 5.35 -31.00 17.29
CA SER A 337 5.62 -31.13 15.84
C SER A 337 4.38 -30.82 14.99
N LYS A 338 3.20 -31.34 15.38
CA LYS A 338 1.92 -31.06 14.71
C LYS A 338 1.50 -29.59 14.83
N GLN A 339 1.79 -28.93 15.96
CA GLN A 339 1.55 -27.50 16.15
C GLN A 339 2.47 -26.66 15.25
N LEU A 340 3.79 -26.91 15.27
CA LEU A 340 4.77 -26.22 14.42
C LEU A 340 4.49 -26.40 12.91
N ASN A 341 3.97 -27.57 12.52
CA ASN A 341 3.54 -27.86 11.16
C ASN A 341 2.13 -27.33 10.79
N SER A 342 1.39 -26.76 11.76
CA SER A 342 0.07 -26.16 11.51
C SER A 342 0.12 -24.67 11.15
N PHE A 343 1.27 -24.02 11.35
CA PHE A 343 1.46 -22.60 11.05
C PHE A 343 1.58 -22.36 9.53
N ALA A 344 1.05 -21.23 9.05
CA ALA A 344 1.21 -20.81 7.66
C ALA A 344 2.67 -20.41 7.37
N ASN A 345 3.16 -20.69 6.16
CA ASN A 345 4.49 -20.27 5.74
C ASN A 345 4.56 -18.74 5.60
N THR A 346 5.58 -18.11 6.20
CA THR A 346 5.79 -16.65 6.21
C THR A 346 6.90 -16.20 5.24
N GLY A 347 7.26 -17.06 4.29
CA GLY A 347 8.44 -16.86 3.46
C GLY A 347 8.52 -17.86 2.31
N THR A 348 9.64 -17.80 1.58
CA THR A 348 9.90 -18.60 0.37
C THR A 348 11.20 -19.38 0.47
N LEU A 349 11.35 -20.37 -0.42
CA LEU A 349 12.51 -21.25 -0.50
C LEU A 349 13.18 -21.08 -1.87
N GLU A 350 14.50 -20.90 -1.89
CA GLU A 350 15.33 -20.98 -3.10
C GLU A 350 16.35 -22.10 -2.98
N VAL A 351 16.60 -22.81 -4.08
CA VAL A 351 17.52 -23.95 -4.14
C VAL A 351 18.55 -23.71 -5.24
N GLY A 352 19.80 -23.55 -4.83
CA GLY A 352 20.93 -23.23 -5.71
C GLY A 352 22.23 -23.84 -5.23
N PHE A 353 23.32 -23.07 -5.37
CA PHE A 353 24.68 -23.47 -5.02
C PHE A 353 25.40 -22.33 -4.32
N ALA A 354 26.20 -22.66 -3.31
CA ALA A 354 27.06 -21.68 -2.67
C ALA A 354 28.29 -21.38 -3.55
N SER A 355 28.83 -20.17 -3.44
CA SER A 355 29.88 -19.69 -4.34
C SER A 355 31.19 -20.49 -4.25
N ASN A 356 31.89 -20.58 -5.38
CA ASN A 356 33.21 -21.22 -5.46
C ASN A 356 34.25 -20.43 -4.67
N HIS A 357 35.14 -21.13 -3.96
CA HIS A 357 36.08 -20.55 -3.02
C HIS A 357 37.34 -21.41 -2.92
N ASN A 358 38.47 -20.87 -3.39
CA ASN A 358 39.69 -21.65 -3.65
C ASN A 358 40.54 -22.01 -2.41
N ASN A 359 40.22 -21.46 -1.24
CA ASN A 359 40.82 -21.82 0.06
C ASN A 359 39.97 -21.27 1.23
N TYR A 360 38.86 -21.93 1.57
CA TYR A 360 38.03 -21.62 2.74
C TYR A 360 38.66 -22.23 3.99
N VAL A 361 39.27 -21.41 4.85
CA VAL A 361 40.02 -21.88 6.01
C VAL A 361 39.10 -22.01 7.24
N ILE A 362 39.02 -23.21 7.81
CA ILE A 362 38.44 -23.51 9.12
C ILE A 362 39.55 -23.70 10.17
N ASN A 363 39.30 -23.36 11.44
CA ASN A 363 40.27 -23.46 12.54
C ASN A 363 39.70 -24.29 13.70
N LYS A 364 40.55 -24.95 14.50
CA LYS A 364 40.14 -25.47 15.82
C LYS A 364 39.61 -24.31 16.67
N TYR A 365 38.57 -24.54 17.44
CA TYR A 365 37.88 -23.48 18.19
C TYR A 365 38.82 -22.59 19.03
N ASP A 366 39.89 -23.14 19.62
CA ASP A 366 40.86 -22.42 20.45
C ASP A 366 42.16 -21.99 19.74
N LYS A 367 42.39 -22.44 18.49
CA LYS A 367 43.72 -22.41 17.85
C LYS A 367 43.66 -22.17 16.34
N THR A 368 44.23 -21.05 15.89
CA THR A 368 44.36 -20.69 14.46
C THR A 368 45.55 -21.34 13.75
N ASP A 369 46.48 -21.96 14.49
CA ASP A 369 47.57 -22.77 13.92
C ASP A 369 47.13 -24.21 13.60
N CYS A 370 46.09 -24.72 14.26
CA CYS A 370 45.41 -25.95 13.86
C CYS A 370 44.24 -25.65 12.91
N ASN A 371 44.56 -25.45 11.63
CA ASN A 371 43.58 -25.12 10.59
C ASN A 371 43.52 -26.15 9.43
N TYR A 372 42.54 -25.97 8.55
CA TYR A 372 42.35 -26.73 7.32
C TYR A 372 41.82 -25.83 6.19
N GLY A 373 42.35 -25.98 4.98
CA GLY A 373 41.91 -25.24 3.79
C GLY A 373 41.01 -26.08 2.89
N LEU A 374 39.72 -25.73 2.83
CA LEU A 374 38.73 -26.37 1.97
C LEU A 374 38.69 -25.69 0.59
N VAL A 375 38.51 -26.47 -0.48
CA VAL A 375 38.46 -25.99 -1.87
C VAL A 375 37.08 -26.30 -2.46
N PHE A 376 36.37 -25.26 -2.87
CA PHE A 376 35.10 -25.36 -3.60
C PHE A 376 35.33 -24.88 -5.03
N ASP A 377 35.47 -25.80 -5.97
CA ASP A 377 35.93 -25.54 -7.34
C ASP A 377 35.10 -26.23 -8.43
N GLU A 378 33.96 -26.83 -8.07
CA GLU A 378 33.09 -27.67 -8.93
C GLU A 378 33.80 -28.87 -9.59
N SER A 379 35.09 -29.11 -9.32
CA SER A 379 35.82 -30.22 -9.91
C SER A 379 35.22 -31.56 -9.47
N TYR A 380 35.27 -32.57 -10.32
CA TYR A 380 34.78 -33.88 -9.91
C TYR A 380 35.83 -34.62 -9.08
N LYS A 381 35.42 -35.09 -7.91
CA LYS A 381 36.20 -36.01 -7.06
C LYS A 381 35.57 -37.40 -7.05
N THR A 382 36.34 -38.36 -6.58
CA THR A 382 35.90 -39.69 -6.19
C THR A 382 36.62 -40.06 -4.91
N ILE A 383 36.00 -40.88 -4.06
CA ILE A 383 36.64 -41.48 -2.90
C ILE A 383 36.72 -42.99 -3.14
N TYR A 384 37.94 -43.53 -3.15
CA TYR A 384 38.18 -44.96 -3.27
C TYR A 384 38.65 -45.53 -1.95
N SER A 385 37.99 -46.59 -1.49
CA SER A 385 38.24 -47.32 -0.23
C SER A 385 38.13 -46.49 1.04
N ASP A 386 37.94 -47.18 2.18
CA ASP A 386 37.91 -46.62 3.54
C ASP A 386 37.11 -45.31 3.69
N CYS A 387 35.78 -45.42 3.57
CA CYS A 387 34.81 -44.32 3.71
C CYS A 387 33.83 -44.64 4.84
N ALA A 388 33.41 -43.60 5.58
CA ALA A 388 32.38 -43.69 6.61
C ALA A 388 30.98 -43.75 5.96
N ASP A 389 30.72 -42.94 4.91
CA ASP A 389 29.63 -43.25 3.99
C ASP A 389 30.13 -44.22 2.91
N THR A 390 29.82 -45.51 3.10
CA THR A 390 30.11 -46.55 2.09
C THR A 390 29.42 -46.31 0.74
N SER A 391 28.38 -45.46 0.66
CA SER A 391 27.78 -45.04 -0.61
C SER A 391 28.73 -44.19 -1.47
N LEU A 392 29.73 -43.53 -0.88
CA LEU A 392 30.73 -42.74 -1.61
C LEU A 392 31.80 -43.58 -2.33
N ASN A 393 31.92 -44.88 -2.03
CA ASN A 393 32.99 -45.73 -2.53
C ASN A 393 32.95 -45.89 -4.07
N GLY A 394 33.89 -45.28 -4.77
CA GLY A 394 33.93 -45.21 -6.23
C GLY A 394 32.90 -44.26 -6.86
N LYS A 395 32.09 -43.58 -6.05
CA LYS A 395 31.07 -42.61 -6.49
C LYS A 395 31.72 -41.30 -6.87
N LYS A 396 31.37 -40.76 -8.04
CA LYS A 396 31.88 -39.50 -8.56
C LYS A 396 30.94 -38.36 -8.14
N PHE A 397 31.49 -37.29 -7.56
CA PHE A 397 30.71 -36.15 -7.05
C PHE A 397 31.38 -34.81 -7.35
N LYS A 398 30.60 -33.72 -7.30
CA LYS A 398 31.07 -32.34 -7.47
C LYS A 398 31.68 -31.81 -6.18
N ASN A 399 32.84 -31.17 -6.32
CA ASN A 399 33.55 -30.49 -5.24
C ASN A 399 32.99 -29.08 -4.99
N SER A 400 31.70 -29.04 -4.70
CA SER A 400 30.92 -27.87 -4.32
C SER A 400 29.69 -28.35 -3.54
N GLU A 401 28.98 -27.41 -2.92
CA GLU A 401 27.83 -27.69 -2.05
C GLU A 401 26.56 -27.07 -2.66
N ARG A 402 25.44 -27.75 -2.43
CA ARG A 402 24.12 -27.15 -2.67
C ARG A 402 23.90 -26.05 -1.64
N LEU A 403 23.14 -25.02 -1.99
CA LEU A 403 22.68 -24.00 -1.04
C LEU A 403 21.15 -23.99 -1.02
N ILE A 404 20.59 -24.06 0.18
CA ILE A 404 19.15 -23.94 0.42
C ILE A 404 18.91 -22.64 1.18
N THR A 405 18.25 -21.68 0.53
CA THR A 405 18.03 -20.34 1.07
C THR A 405 16.57 -20.14 1.47
N PHE A 406 16.33 -19.95 2.76
CA PHE A 406 15.03 -19.61 3.35
C PHE A 406 14.90 -18.08 3.43
N LYS A 407 13.90 -17.50 2.77
CA LYS A 407 13.70 -16.05 2.66
C LYS A 407 12.44 -15.63 3.38
N GLY A 408 12.58 -15.03 4.56
CA GLY A 408 11.48 -14.50 5.37
C GLY A 408 10.89 -13.21 4.79
N ASP A 409 9.73 -12.84 5.31
CA ASP A 409 8.99 -11.63 4.94
C ASP A 409 9.62 -10.30 5.41
N ASN A 410 10.63 -10.34 6.30
CA ASN A 410 11.22 -9.19 7.03
C ASN A 410 10.30 -8.57 8.11
N THR A 411 9.15 -9.18 8.42
CA THR A 411 8.12 -8.63 9.33
C THR A 411 7.68 -9.58 10.44
N SER A 412 7.56 -10.87 10.18
CA SER A 412 7.04 -11.84 11.15
C SER A 412 8.06 -12.22 12.21
N MET A 413 7.67 -12.13 13.49
CA MET A 413 8.47 -12.58 14.63
C MET A 413 8.45 -14.11 14.82
N GLN A 414 7.52 -14.80 14.16
CA GLN A 414 7.56 -16.25 13.98
C GLN A 414 7.68 -16.53 12.48
N GLN A 415 8.90 -16.82 12.02
CA GLN A 415 9.16 -17.24 10.66
C GLN A 415 8.87 -18.73 10.49
N VAL A 416 8.23 -19.11 9.39
CA VAL A 416 7.82 -20.49 9.12
C VAL A 416 8.09 -20.84 7.66
N PHE A 417 8.79 -21.96 7.48
CA PHE A 417 9.12 -22.54 6.18
C PHE A 417 8.72 -24.02 6.14
N THR A 418 8.36 -24.50 4.95
CA THR A 418 8.12 -25.92 4.68
C THR A 418 9.04 -26.36 3.55
N ILE A 419 9.71 -27.49 3.73
CA ILE A 419 10.64 -28.08 2.76
C ILE A 419 10.35 -29.57 2.57
N ASP A 420 10.24 -30.00 1.32
CA ASP A 420 10.15 -31.42 1.00
C ASP A 420 11.50 -32.10 1.26
N ALA A 421 11.47 -33.23 1.97
CA ALA A 421 12.65 -33.98 2.41
C ALA A 421 13.60 -34.36 1.26
N SER A 422 13.11 -34.54 0.03
CA SER A 422 13.96 -34.79 -1.15
C SER A 422 14.95 -33.64 -1.40
N GLN A 423 14.59 -32.40 -1.02
CA GLN A 423 15.43 -31.23 -1.21
C GLN A 423 16.65 -31.21 -0.30
N LEU A 424 16.67 -31.97 0.80
CA LEU A 424 17.85 -32.10 1.66
C LEU A 424 18.92 -33.04 1.09
N SER A 425 18.64 -33.81 0.04
CA SER A 425 19.62 -34.75 -0.53
C SER A 425 20.88 -34.05 -1.06
N ASN A 426 22.05 -34.67 -0.94
CA ASN A 426 23.23 -34.21 -1.68
C ASN A 426 23.08 -34.38 -3.21
N THR A 427 22.06 -35.08 -3.70
CA THR A 427 21.77 -35.24 -5.13
C THR A 427 20.86 -34.12 -5.65
N TYR A 428 21.24 -33.46 -6.75
CA TYR A 428 20.42 -32.45 -7.42
C TYR A 428 20.78 -32.39 -8.92
N ASN A 429 19.77 -32.22 -9.79
CA ASN A 429 19.94 -32.22 -11.25
C ASN A 429 20.76 -33.41 -11.79
N ASN A 430 20.57 -34.60 -11.20
CA ASN A 430 21.30 -35.85 -11.47
C ASN A 430 22.81 -35.84 -11.13
N GLU A 431 23.28 -34.84 -10.39
CA GLU A 431 24.66 -34.76 -9.87
C GLU A 431 24.68 -34.86 -8.34
N TYR A 432 25.69 -35.52 -7.78
CA TYR A 432 25.91 -35.59 -6.33
C TYR A 432 26.93 -34.51 -5.93
N TYR A 433 26.62 -33.75 -4.88
CA TYR A 433 27.43 -32.66 -4.33
C TYR A 433 28.04 -33.09 -2.98
N ARG A 434 29.07 -32.38 -2.48
CA ARG A 434 29.81 -32.83 -1.29
C ARG A 434 29.16 -32.49 0.06
N GLY A 435 28.09 -31.70 0.05
CA GLY A 435 27.39 -31.19 1.22
C GLY A 435 26.17 -30.36 0.83
N VAL A 436 25.35 -30.00 1.82
CA VAL A 436 24.20 -29.08 1.69
C VAL A 436 24.36 -27.94 2.69
N ASP A 437 24.68 -26.76 2.19
CA ASP A 437 24.72 -25.51 2.93
C ASP A 437 23.32 -24.92 3.12
N PHE A 438 23.14 -24.11 4.17
CA PHE A 438 21.89 -23.41 4.46
C PHE A 438 22.09 -21.90 4.57
N ALA A 439 21.13 -21.12 4.10
CA ALA A 439 21.07 -19.68 4.27
C ALA A 439 19.69 -19.23 4.76
N PHE A 440 19.66 -18.25 5.65
CA PHE A 440 18.45 -17.56 6.09
C PHE A 440 18.59 -16.07 5.78
N GLU A 441 17.61 -15.50 5.08
CA GLU A 441 17.56 -14.09 4.66
C GLU A 441 16.25 -13.45 5.11
N GLY A 442 16.28 -12.16 5.45
CA GLY A 442 15.07 -11.42 5.83
C GLY A 442 14.44 -11.85 7.16
N ILE A 443 15.25 -12.37 8.10
CA ILE A 443 14.78 -12.79 9.42
C ILE A 443 14.88 -11.61 10.42
N PRO A 444 13.77 -11.14 11.03
CA PRO A 444 13.82 -10.05 12.00
C PRO A 444 14.67 -10.39 13.24
N LYS A 445 15.26 -9.37 13.89
CA LYS A 445 16.06 -9.59 15.11
C LYS A 445 15.17 -10.11 16.24
N GLY A 446 15.51 -11.28 16.78
CA GLY A 446 14.74 -11.96 17.83
C GLY A 446 13.54 -12.74 17.30
N ALA A 447 13.38 -12.89 15.98
CA ALA A 447 12.38 -13.78 15.42
C ALA A 447 12.76 -15.24 15.60
N SER A 448 11.78 -16.06 15.98
CA SER A 448 11.88 -17.51 15.98
C SER A 448 11.70 -18.04 14.55
N VAL A 449 12.36 -19.14 14.21
CA VAL A 449 12.33 -19.77 12.88
C VAL A 449 11.94 -21.24 13.03
N VAL A 450 10.95 -21.68 12.24
CA VAL A 450 10.52 -23.07 12.13
C VAL A 450 10.74 -23.53 10.69
N VAL A 451 11.45 -24.65 10.52
CA VAL A 451 11.57 -25.35 9.23
C VAL A 451 10.90 -26.71 9.35
N ASN A 452 9.71 -26.84 8.78
CA ASN A 452 8.96 -28.09 8.70
C ASN A 452 9.49 -28.93 7.54
N VAL A 453 10.07 -30.09 7.84
CA VAL A 453 10.59 -31.05 6.86
C VAL A 453 9.57 -32.18 6.70
N THR A 454 9.03 -32.33 5.50
CA THR A 454 7.88 -33.22 5.21
C THR A 454 8.16 -34.15 4.02
N GLY A 455 7.40 -35.24 3.87
CA GLY A 455 7.36 -36.04 2.65
C GLY A 455 8.30 -37.25 2.57
N SER A 456 9.12 -37.51 3.60
CA SER A 456 9.89 -38.77 3.70
C SER A 456 10.02 -39.29 5.13
N SER A 457 9.86 -40.61 5.26
CA SER A 457 10.18 -41.35 6.49
C SER A 457 11.68 -41.54 6.71
N ASN A 458 12.49 -41.49 5.65
CA ASN A 458 13.95 -41.69 5.72
C ASN A 458 14.68 -40.52 5.07
N ILE A 459 15.63 -39.91 5.77
CA ILE A 459 16.40 -38.75 5.32
C ILE A 459 17.88 -38.97 5.65
N GLU A 460 18.73 -38.84 4.63
CA GLU A 460 20.19 -38.99 4.76
C GLU A 460 20.90 -37.96 3.87
N PHE A 461 21.78 -37.14 4.46
CA PHE A 461 22.62 -36.18 3.74
C PHE A 461 23.87 -35.78 4.53
N HIS A 462 24.94 -35.40 3.82
CA HIS A 462 26.08 -34.66 4.39
C HIS A 462 25.73 -33.19 4.57
N ASN A 463 25.90 -32.68 5.79
CA ASN A 463 25.80 -31.27 6.09
C ASN A 463 26.90 -30.47 5.37
N GLY A 464 26.59 -29.25 4.95
CA GLY A 464 27.54 -28.35 4.32
C GLY A 464 28.49 -27.69 5.32
N TRP A 465 29.66 -27.27 4.84
CA TRP A 465 30.65 -26.56 5.64
C TRP A 465 30.27 -25.10 5.93
N ARG A 466 29.24 -24.55 5.28
CA ARG A 466 28.94 -23.11 5.29
C ARG A 466 27.47 -22.85 5.61
N PHE A 467 27.25 -21.76 6.35
CA PHE A 467 25.93 -21.36 6.82
C PHE A 467 25.82 -19.84 6.80
N TRP A 468 24.70 -19.29 6.35
CA TRP A 468 24.46 -17.85 6.30
C TRP A 468 23.25 -17.42 7.14
N TRP A 469 23.41 -16.32 7.87
CA TRP A 469 22.35 -15.68 8.65
C TRP A 469 22.28 -14.19 8.31
N ASN A 470 21.17 -13.77 7.71
CA ASN A 470 20.95 -12.43 7.13
C ASN A 470 22.12 -11.94 6.27
N GLY A 471 22.63 -12.81 5.40
CA GLY A 471 23.74 -12.54 4.48
C GLY A 471 25.15 -12.68 5.08
N THR A 472 25.30 -12.74 6.40
CA THR A 472 26.60 -13.00 7.05
C THR A 472 26.89 -14.49 7.06
N GLU A 473 28.07 -14.89 6.55
CA GLU A 473 28.57 -16.26 6.68
C GLU A 473 29.04 -16.52 8.12
N ILE A 474 28.47 -17.54 8.77
CA ILE A 474 28.59 -17.75 10.22
C ILE A 474 29.06 -19.15 10.67
N SER A 475 29.32 -20.14 9.79
CA SER A 475 29.53 -21.52 10.28
C SER A 475 30.73 -21.65 11.23
N ARG A 476 31.78 -20.84 11.02
CA ARG A 476 32.95 -20.69 11.91
C ARG A 476 32.70 -19.83 13.16
N GLY A 477 31.45 -19.51 13.50
CA GLY A 477 31.12 -18.66 14.66
C GLY A 477 31.48 -19.26 16.02
N TYR A 478 31.76 -20.57 16.06
CA TYR A 478 32.34 -21.26 17.22
C TYR A 478 33.80 -20.90 17.50
N GLU A 479 34.56 -20.38 16.52
CA GLU A 479 35.98 -20.07 16.74
C GLU A 479 36.12 -18.93 17.77
N THR A 480 36.95 -19.13 18.80
CA THR A 480 37.15 -18.17 19.90
C THR A 480 37.54 -16.77 19.43
N GLN A 481 38.17 -16.64 18.26
CA GLN A 481 38.47 -15.36 17.62
C GLN A 481 37.23 -14.54 17.21
N TYR A 482 36.03 -15.13 17.20
CA TYR A 482 34.74 -14.46 16.97
C TYR A 482 33.87 -14.33 18.23
N SER A 483 34.35 -14.78 19.40
CA SER A 483 33.68 -14.53 20.68
C SER A 483 33.56 -13.03 20.95
N GLY A 484 32.36 -12.57 21.34
CA GLY A 484 32.05 -11.15 21.52
C GLY A 484 32.13 -10.31 20.23
N LYS A 485 31.89 -10.91 19.07
CA LYS A 485 31.85 -10.25 17.76
C LYS A 485 30.63 -10.69 16.96
N GLU A 486 30.19 -9.83 16.05
CA GLU A 486 29.03 -10.00 15.15
C GLU A 486 28.86 -11.42 14.59
N ARG A 487 29.92 -12.08 14.11
CA ARG A 487 29.86 -13.46 13.60
C ARG A 487 29.49 -14.49 14.68
N GLY A 488 30.09 -14.41 15.86
CA GLY A 488 29.79 -15.33 16.97
C GLY A 488 28.42 -15.05 17.58
N GLU A 489 28.04 -13.78 17.67
CA GLU A 489 26.71 -13.34 18.08
C GLU A 489 25.62 -13.82 17.11
N ALA A 490 25.85 -13.73 15.79
CA ALA A 490 24.94 -14.21 14.77
C ALA A 490 24.85 -15.75 14.76
N TYR A 491 25.95 -16.47 15.00
CA TYR A 491 25.96 -17.94 15.19
C TYR A 491 25.13 -18.38 16.39
N ALA A 492 25.32 -17.74 17.55
CA ALA A 492 24.51 -17.98 18.74
C ALA A 492 23.04 -17.59 18.51
N THR A 493 22.77 -16.52 17.76
CA THR A 493 21.40 -16.09 17.41
C THR A 493 20.70 -17.11 16.53
N ALA A 494 21.34 -17.57 15.44
CA ALA A 494 20.79 -18.59 14.54
C ALA A 494 20.53 -19.91 15.28
N SER A 495 21.46 -20.34 16.13
CA SER A 495 21.34 -21.56 16.96
C SER A 495 20.14 -21.53 17.92
N GLN A 496 19.81 -20.35 18.46
CA GLN A 496 18.66 -20.15 19.35
C GLN A 496 17.35 -19.86 18.57
N SER A 497 17.44 -19.34 17.34
CA SER A 497 16.26 -18.98 16.54
C SER A 497 15.67 -20.18 15.79
N ILE A 498 16.47 -21.15 15.35
CA ILE A 498 16.01 -22.19 14.41
C ILE A 498 15.55 -23.48 15.10
N MET A 499 14.40 -23.99 14.66
CA MET A 499 13.88 -25.34 14.95
C MET A 499 13.64 -26.12 13.65
N TRP A 500 14.36 -27.22 13.47
CA TRP A 500 14.17 -28.20 12.39
C TRP A 500 13.16 -29.26 12.83
N ASN A 501 11.95 -29.20 12.29
CA ASN A 501 10.83 -30.08 12.65
C ASN A 501 10.65 -31.18 11.58
N PHE A 502 11.17 -32.37 11.84
CA PHE A 502 11.16 -33.51 10.93
C PHE A 502 9.85 -34.32 11.05
N VAL A 503 8.76 -33.75 10.53
CA VAL A 503 7.36 -34.15 10.80
C VAL A 503 7.10 -35.63 10.54
N ASP A 504 7.46 -36.11 9.35
CA ASP A 504 7.14 -37.46 8.85
C ASP A 504 8.25 -38.49 9.10
N THR A 505 9.39 -38.05 9.65
CA THR A 505 10.65 -38.82 9.61
C THR A 505 10.75 -39.86 10.73
N GLN A 506 11.03 -41.10 10.31
CA GLN A 506 11.25 -42.28 11.15
C GLN A 506 12.74 -42.63 11.29
N SER A 507 13.57 -42.25 10.31
CA SER A 507 15.03 -42.34 10.35
C SER A 507 15.67 -41.10 9.74
N LEU A 508 16.35 -40.31 10.58
CA LEU A 508 17.19 -39.19 10.16
C LEU A 508 18.66 -39.57 10.33
N THR A 509 19.48 -39.28 9.32
CA THR A 509 20.95 -39.35 9.39
C THR A 509 21.51 -38.04 8.85
N ILE A 510 22.23 -37.29 9.69
CA ILE A 510 22.96 -36.09 9.25
C ILE A 510 24.45 -36.41 9.35
N ARG A 511 25.09 -36.55 8.18
CA ARG A 511 26.50 -36.89 8.02
C ARG A 511 27.38 -35.65 8.14
N GLY A 512 28.62 -35.86 8.59
CA GLY A 512 29.64 -34.83 8.65
C GLY A 512 30.10 -34.34 7.27
N GLY A 513 30.85 -33.25 7.27
CA GLY A 513 31.32 -32.60 6.04
C GLY A 513 32.46 -33.37 5.38
N ILE A 514 32.49 -33.37 4.05
CA ILE A 514 33.57 -34.01 3.29
C ILE A 514 34.78 -33.05 3.21
N ALA A 515 35.93 -33.50 3.69
CA ALA A 515 37.23 -32.81 3.65
C ALA A 515 38.32 -33.75 3.10
N GLY A 516 38.69 -33.57 1.83
CA GLY A 516 39.60 -34.45 1.09
C GLY A 516 40.85 -33.76 0.54
N GLU A 517 41.09 -32.50 0.89
CA GLU A 517 42.08 -31.62 0.29
C GLU A 517 43.54 -32.01 0.59
N ASN A 518 43.81 -32.89 1.57
CA ASN A 518 45.12 -33.54 1.72
C ASN A 518 45.22 -34.95 1.09
N ARG A 519 44.15 -35.48 0.48
CA ARG A 519 44.20 -36.82 -0.14
C ARG A 519 45.10 -36.81 -1.38
N ALA A 520 45.97 -37.82 -1.47
CA ALA A 520 46.87 -37.98 -2.62
C ALA A 520 46.12 -38.21 -3.95
N ASP A 521 44.97 -38.90 -3.92
CA ASP A 521 44.14 -39.15 -5.12
C ASP A 521 43.29 -37.95 -5.55
N TRP A 522 43.22 -36.88 -4.75
CA TRP A 522 42.55 -35.62 -5.12
C TRP A 522 43.48 -34.61 -5.82
N GLY A 523 44.79 -34.90 -5.90
CA GLY A 523 45.77 -34.16 -6.69
C GLY A 523 46.42 -32.95 -6.01
N TYR A 524 46.04 -32.61 -4.78
CA TYR A 524 46.52 -31.41 -4.06
C TYR A 524 47.94 -31.54 -3.45
N GLY A 525 48.62 -32.68 -3.63
CA GLY A 525 50.05 -32.83 -3.28
C GLY A 525 50.36 -33.16 -1.82
N GLY A 526 49.37 -33.53 -1.01
CA GLY A 526 49.55 -33.93 0.39
C GLY A 526 50.47 -35.15 0.57
N THR A 527 51.26 -35.16 1.65
CA THR A 527 52.13 -36.28 2.01
C THR A 527 51.34 -37.43 2.62
N ALA A 528 51.60 -38.67 2.19
CA ALA A 528 50.92 -39.85 2.75
C ALA A 528 51.10 -39.98 4.28
N THR A 529 52.26 -39.55 4.80
CA THR A 529 52.46 -39.36 6.24
C THR A 529 51.85 -38.01 6.66
N GLY A 530 50.91 -38.04 7.62
CA GLY A 530 50.33 -36.83 8.21
C GLY A 530 49.19 -36.17 7.42
N ALA A 531 48.73 -36.75 6.31
CA ALA A 531 47.53 -36.27 5.61
C ALA A 531 46.29 -36.34 6.52
N LYS A 532 45.63 -35.19 6.72
CA LYS A 532 44.33 -35.12 7.41
C LYS A 532 43.19 -35.12 6.38
N TRP A 533 42.24 -36.04 6.47
CA TRP A 533 41.07 -36.07 5.57
C TRP A 533 39.97 -36.97 6.13
N THR A 534 38.71 -36.66 5.83
CA THR A 534 37.56 -37.53 6.12
C THR A 534 36.41 -37.23 5.16
N ASP A 535 35.47 -38.15 5.07
CA ASP A 535 34.21 -38.00 4.34
C ASP A 535 33.01 -37.69 5.26
N ASP A 536 33.26 -37.52 6.56
CA ASP A 536 32.24 -37.49 7.61
C ASP A 536 32.75 -36.67 8.81
N ASP A 537 33.14 -35.41 8.59
CA ASP A 537 33.74 -34.55 9.61
C ASP A 537 32.68 -33.87 10.50
N PRO A 538 32.68 -34.09 11.84
CA PRO A 538 31.70 -33.46 12.73
C PRO A 538 31.84 -31.93 12.81
N ALA A 539 32.97 -31.36 12.38
CA ALA A 539 33.19 -29.91 12.37
C ALA A 539 32.32 -29.14 11.36
N ALA A 540 31.68 -29.81 10.41
CA ALA A 540 30.59 -29.24 9.60
C ALA A 540 29.31 -29.21 10.45
N ALA A 541 29.31 -28.34 11.45
CA ALA A 541 28.33 -28.33 12.53
C ALA A 541 26.92 -27.91 12.07
N MET A 542 25.89 -28.58 12.60
CA MET A 542 24.49 -28.26 12.32
C MET A 542 23.98 -27.19 13.30
N ILE A 543 23.27 -26.18 12.78
CA ILE A 543 22.84 -24.98 13.51
C ILE A 543 21.33 -25.01 13.73
N GLY A 544 20.90 -24.82 14.98
CA GLY A 544 19.50 -24.86 15.39
C GLY A 544 19.15 -26.14 16.16
N SER A 545 17.98 -26.12 16.79
CA SER A 545 17.41 -27.27 17.48
C SER A 545 16.77 -28.26 16.50
N ILE A 546 16.75 -29.54 16.86
CA ILE A 546 16.28 -30.65 16.01
C ILE A 546 15.17 -31.41 16.74
N LEU A 547 14.02 -31.58 16.07
CA LEU A 547 12.86 -32.32 16.53
C LEU A 547 12.53 -33.45 15.55
N VAL A 548 12.77 -34.70 15.96
CA VAL A 548 12.40 -35.93 15.23
C VAL A 548 11.35 -36.67 16.07
N PRO A 549 10.06 -36.29 15.97
CA PRO A 549 9.04 -36.66 16.95
C PRO A 549 8.71 -38.15 16.94
N ASN A 550 8.80 -38.84 15.79
CA ASN A 550 8.36 -40.22 15.62
C ASN A 550 9.45 -41.14 15.05
N GLY A 551 10.72 -40.71 15.12
CA GLY A 551 11.84 -41.40 14.49
C GLY A 551 13.09 -41.50 15.36
N SER A 552 14.09 -42.18 14.79
CA SER A 552 15.47 -42.18 15.28
C SER A 552 16.31 -41.11 14.59
N PHE A 553 17.38 -40.67 15.23
CA PHE A 553 18.38 -39.77 14.67
C PHE A 553 19.79 -40.39 14.86
N ASP A 554 20.47 -40.66 13.75
CA ASP A 554 21.89 -41.05 13.69
C ASP A 554 22.70 -39.78 13.38
N ASP A 555 23.25 -39.16 14.41
CA ASP A 555 23.94 -37.87 14.34
C ASP A 555 25.44 -38.07 14.18
N HIS A 556 26.03 -37.51 13.12
CA HIS A 556 27.48 -37.52 12.89
C HIS A 556 28.11 -36.12 13.00
N VAL A 557 27.31 -35.08 13.27
CA VAL A 557 27.72 -33.67 13.28
C VAL A 557 27.73 -33.09 14.70
N THR A 558 28.51 -32.04 14.92
CA THR A 558 28.38 -31.22 16.13
C THR A 558 27.08 -30.41 16.04
N THR A 559 26.16 -30.63 16.98
CA THR A 559 24.81 -30.04 16.97
C THR A 559 24.70 -28.83 17.91
N ASN A 560 24.12 -27.73 17.42
CA ASN A 560 24.03 -26.43 18.10
C ASN A 560 22.58 -26.06 18.40
N GLY A 561 22.00 -26.77 19.35
CA GLY A 561 20.59 -26.66 19.73
C GLY A 561 20.14 -27.81 20.62
N ARG A 562 18.86 -27.78 21.02
CA ARG A 562 18.22 -28.91 21.69
C ARG A 562 17.95 -30.04 20.69
N VAL A 563 18.03 -31.29 21.15
CA VAL A 563 17.85 -32.48 20.32
C VAL A 563 16.76 -33.37 20.92
N TYR A 564 15.61 -33.42 20.27
CA TYR A 564 14.42 -34.13 20.74
C TYR A 564 14.06 -35.27 19.79
N VAL A 565 14.26 -36.51 20.24
CA VAL A 565 14.14 -37.71 19.39
C VAL A 565 13.13 -38.67 20.02
N GLY A 566 12.08 -39.01 19.27
CA GLY A 566 10.98 -39.86 19.75
C GLY A 566 11.34 -41.34 19.93
N VAL A 567 12.36 -41.81 19.21
CA VAL A 567 12.88 -43.18 19.27
C VAL A 567 14.34 -43.17 19.71
N ASP A 568 15.30 -43.63 18.91
CA ASP A 568 16.70 -43.78 19.33
C ASP A 568 17.57 -42.60 18.87
N PHE A 569 18.60 -42.26 19.64
CA PHE A 569 19.59 -41.23 19.28
C PHE A 569 21.01 -41.80 19.31
N SER A 570 21.76 -41.67 18.22
CA SER A 570 23.18 -42.04 18.16
C SER A 570 24.07 -40.80 18.01
N MET A 571 25.20 -40.76 18.72
CA MET A 571 26.32 -39.85 18.44
C MET A 571 27.46 -40.65 17.80
N ASN A 572 27.49 -40.65 16.48
CA ASN A 572 28.16 -41.63 15.61
C ASN A 572 29.19 -40.97 14.68
N SER A 573 30.38 -40.63 15.19
CA SER A 573 31.53 -40.26 14.35
C SER A 573 32.60 -41.37 14.43
N PRO A 574 32.50 -42.45 13.64
CA PRO A 574 33.25 -43.69 13.90
C PRO A 574 34.67 -43.71 13.31
N LYS A 575 34.97 -42.79 12.38
CA LYS A 575 36.16 -42.82 11.53
C LYS A 575 37.21 -41.82 12.00
N VAL A 576 38.49 -42.14 11.79
CA VAL A 576 39.62 -41.22 12.06
C VAL A 576 39.88 -40.33 10.84
N ALA A 577 39.98 -39.02 11.04
CA ALA A 577 40.44 -38.05 10.06
C ALA A 577 41.93 -37.73 10.17
N ALA A 578 42.45 -37.70 11.42
CA ALA A 578 43.85 -37.42 11.74
C ALA A 578 44.20 -37.83 13.19
N ALA A 579 45.49 -37.77 13.52
CA ALA A 579 46.01 -37.91 14.87
C ALA A 579 46.66 -36.60 15.35
N PHE A 580 46.41 -36.25 16.60
CA PHE A 580 46.82 -35.01 17.27
C PHE A 580 47.50 -35.33 18.61
N GLY A 581 47.96 -34.29 19.33
CA GLY A 581 48.55 -34.46 20.67
C GLY A 581 47.58 -35.08 21.70
N GLU A 582 46.28 -34.90 21.48
CA GLU A 582 45.17 -35.44 22.29
C GLU A 582 44.63 -36.77 21.70
N GLY A 583 45.42 -37.47 20.89
CA GLY A 583 45.09 -38.75 20.26
C GLY A 583 44.41 -38.62 18.89
N ASN A 584 43.74 -39.68 18.45
CA ASN A 584 42.99 -39.69 17.19
C ASN A 584 41.74 -38.79 17.28
N SER A 585 41.33 -38.24 16.15
CA SER A 585 40.10 -37.43 15.98
C SER A 585 39.37 -37.84 14.70
N ALA A 586 38.05 -37.73 14.68
CA ALA A 586 37.20 -37.78 13.51
C ALA A 586 37.19 -36.48 12.69
N SER A 587 37.85 -35.42 13.16
CA SER A 587 37.91 -34.12 12.49
C SER A 587 39.31 -33.75 12.00
N VAL A 588 39.40 -33.10 10.83
CA VAL A 588 40.64 -32.56 10.28
C VAL A 588 41.19 -31.35 11.08
N ILE A 589 40.40 -30.78 11.99
CA ILE A 589 40.81 -29.70 12.90
C ILE A 589 40.82 -30.10 14.38
N ASP A 590 40.66 -31.38 14.72
CA ASP A 590 40.58 -31.85 16.13
C ASP A 590 39.40 -31.22 16.90
N MET A 591 38.28 -31.00 16.19
CA MET A 591 36.98 -30.64 16.74
C MET A 591 36.01 -31.81 16.51
N ASP A 592 36.09 -32.81 17.39
CA ASP A 592 35.25 -34.00 17.37
C ASP A 592 33.77 -33.70 17.65
N GLN A 593 32.91 -34.72 17.56
CA GLN A 593 31.46 -34.54 17.75
C GLN A 593 31.12 -34.14 19.20
N GLU A 594 30.50 -32.98 19.32
CA GLU A 594 30.02 -32.38 20.56
C GLU A 594 28.54 -31.96 20.40
N ARG A 595 27.77 -31.95 21.48
CA ARG A 595 26.40 -31.38 21.49
C ARG A 595 26.35 -30.13 22.36
N HIS A 596 26.16 -28.96 21.75
CA HIS A 596 25.96 -27.68 22.44
C HIS A 596 24.48 -27.38 22.69
N ASN A 597 24.15 -26.90 23.89
CA ASN A 597 22.77 -26.71 24.35
C ASN A 597 22.21 -25.29 24.07
N PHE A 598 22.21 -24.83 22.82
CA PHE A 598 21.54 -23.57 22.51
C PHE A 598 20.02 -23.71 22.71
N PRO A 599 19.38 -22.93 23.60
CA PRO A 599 17.95 -23.01 23.85
C PRO A 599 17.16 -22.44 22.67
N TRP A 600 16.13 -23.15 22.21
CA TRP A 600 15.16 -22.60 21.26
C TRP A 600 13.93 -22.04 21.98
N SER A 601 13.58 -20.81 21.63
CA SER A 601 12.39 -20.10 22.10
C SER A 601 11.55 -19.61 20.90
N GLY A 602 10.42 -20.27 20.68
CA GLY A 602 9.33 -19.85 19.80
C GLY A 602 8.44 -18.79 20.47
N SER A 603 7.91 -17.86 19.67
CA SER A 603 6.91 -16.87 20.11
C SER A 603 5.71 -16.94 19.17
N TYR A 604 4.83 -17.93 19.36
CA TYR A 604 3.61 -18.04 18.56
C TYR A 604 2.53 -17.15 19.14
N THR A 605 2.13 -16.14 18.39
CA THR A 605 0.97 -15.31 18.70
C THR A 605 -0.19 -15.85 17.87
N PRO A 606 -1.28 -16.38 18.47
CA PRO A 606 -2.46 -16.78 17.71
C PRO A 606 -3.10 -15.57 17.05
N ASP A 607 -3.81 -15.77 15.94
CA ASP A 607 -4.42 -14.66 15.22
C ASP A 607 -5.77 -14.23 15.78
N GLY A 608 -6.14 -12.97 15.49
CA GLY A 608 -7.51 -12.50 15.60
C GLY A 608 -8.40 -13.03 14.47
N SER A 609 -9.51 -12.36 14.20
CA SER A 609 -10.39 -12.64 13.06
C SER A 609 -10.48 -11.42 12.15
N ALA A 610 -10.26 -11.64 10.84
CA ALA A 610 -10.42 -10.60 9.84
C ALA A 610 -11.88 -10.33 9.48
N VAL A 611 -12.25 -9.06 9.37
CA VAL A 611 -13.49 -8.58 8.73
C VAL A 611 -13.15 -7.79 7.47
N ALA A 612 -13.94 -7.88 6.41
CA ALA A 612 -13.70 -7.12 5.17
C ALA A 612 -14.98 -6.69 4.44
N TRP A 613 -14.88 -5.65 3.62
CA TRP A 613 -15.92 -5.18 2.71
C TRP A 613 -15.33 -4.49 1.48
N SER A 614 -16.17 -4.17 0.50
CA SER A 614 -15.77 -3.38 -0.67
C SER A 614 -16.66 -2.15 -0.82
N LYS A 615 -16.08 -0.98 -1.13
CA LYS A 615 -16.80 0.28 -1.34
C LYS A 615 -17.05 0.48 -2.83
N VAL A 616 -18.33 0.58 -3.24
CA VAL A 616 -18.69 0.70 -4.67
C VAL A 616 -19.63 1.87 -4.99
N ASP A 617 -19.68 2.26 -6.26
CA ASP A 617 -20.66 3.20 -6.83
C ASP A 617 -22.05 2.55 -6.94
N ALA A 618 -23.08 3.18 -6.36
CA ALA A 618 -24.46 2.70 -6.43
C ALA A 618 -25.01 2.62 -7.87
N ALA A 619 -24.50 3.42 -8.81
CA ALA A 619 -24.99 3.44 -10.19
C ALA A 619 -24.63 2.20 -11.01
N ASN A 620 -23.63 1.41 -10.58
CA ASN A 620 -23.20 0.20 -11.31
C ASN A 620 -22.78 -0.99 -10.44
N GLY A 621 -22.67 -0.82 -9.11
CA GLY A 621 -22.34 -1.86 -8.13
C GLY A 621 -20.91 -2.42 -8.18
N ASN A 622 -20.05 -1.95 -9.09
CA ASN A 622 -18.78 -2.59 -9.44
C ASN A 622 -17.57 -1.64 -9.51
N THR A 623 -17.76 -0.32 -9.62
CA THR A 623 -16.65 0.65 -9.55
C THR A 623 -16.24 0.86 -8.10
N SER A 624 -15.03 0.42 -7.74
CA SER A 624 -14.38 0.73 -6.46
C SER A 624 -14.33 2.23 -6.19
N LEU A 625 -14.58 2.63 -4.94
CA LEU A 625 -14.48 4.03 -4.49
C LEU A 625 -13.45 4.15 -3.34
N PRO A 626 -12.27 4.75 -3.57
CA PRO A 626 -11.25 4.90 -2.53
C PRO A 626 -11.59 5.99 -1.50
N GLY A 627 -10.93 5.92 -0.34
CA GLY A 627 -10.89 6.99 0.66
C GLY A 627 -12.07 7.04 1.64
N SER A 628 -12.87 5.98 1.74
CA SER A 628 -13.92 5.89 2.78
C SER A 628 -13.34 5.61 4.18
N SER A 629 -14.05 6.01 5.23
CA SER A 629 -13.73 5.66 6.63
C SER A 629 -14.94 5.06 7.34
N TRP A 630 -14.71 4.13 8.26
CA TRP A 630 -15.73 3.27 8.86
C TRP A 630 -15.43 3.00 10.34
N ALA A 631 -16.46 2.94 11.19
CA ALA A 631 -16.34 2.53 12.59
C ALA A 631 -16.93 1.13 12.81
N ILE A 632 -16.26 0.33 13.64
CA ILE A 632 -16.67 -1.04 14.02
C ILE A 632 -17.14 -1.06 15.49
N TYR A 633 -18.26 -1.73 15.78
CA TYR A 633 -18.92 -1.75 17.08
C TYR A 633 -19.31 -3.17 17.55
N GLY A 634 -19.44 -3.35 18.86
CA GLY A 634 -19.88 -4.61 19.48
C GLY A 634 -21.41 -4.81 19.52
N SER A 635 -22.20 -3.73 19.50
CA SER A 635 -23.68 -3.78 19.54
C SER A 635 -24.32 -2.85 18.50
N VAL A 636 -25.58 -3.13 18.16
CA VAL A 636 -26.40 -2.26 17.32
C VAL A 636 -26.61 -0.92 18.00
N GLU A 637 -26.86 -0.91 19.31
CA GLU A 637 -27.14 0.30 20.10
C GLU A 637 -25.96 1.29 20.04
N ASN A 638 -24.74 0.78 20.13
CA ASN A 638 -23.52 1.58 20.07
C ASN A 638 -23.27 2.14 18.66
N ALA A 639 -23.53 1.34 17.61
CA ALA A 639 -23.45 1.78 16.22
C ALA A 639 -24.51 2.85 15.89
N VAL A 640 -25.75 2.69 16.36
CA VAL A 640 -26.82 3.70 16.23
C VAL A 640 -26.41 4.99 16.95
N ALA A 641 -25.96 4.89 18.20
CA ALA A 641 -25.55 6.03 19.02
C ALA A 641 -24.25 6.71 18.56
N GLY A 642 -23.43 6.06 17.72
CA GLY A 642 -22.09 6.53 17.34
C GLY A 642 -21.11 6.56 18.51
N LYS A 643 -21.22 5.61 19.45
CA LYS A 643 -20.43 5.56 20.70
C LYS A 643 -19.70 4.25 20.85
N ASP A 644 -18.61 4.27 21.63
CA ASP A 644 -17.84 3.09 22.02
C ASP A 644 -17.46 2.21 20.80
N ALA A 645 -16.96 2.88 19.75
CA ALA A 645 -16.37 2.23 18.59
C ALA A 645 -15.10 1.49 19.02
N ILE A 646 -14.99 0.23 18.57
CA ILE A 646 -13.87 -0.67 18.86
C ILE A 646 -12.63 -0.23 18.07
N VAL A 647 -12.83 0.16 16.80
CA VAL A 647 -11.78 0.67 15.91
C VAL A 647 -12.41 1.47 14.77
N THR A 648 -11.67 2.44 14.23
CA THR A 648 -11.98 3.11 12.96
C THR A 648 -11.00 2.62 11.89
N VAL A 649 -11.52 2.22 10.73
CA VAL A 649 -10.77 1.72 9.56
C VAL A 649 -10.93 2.73 8.42
N THR A 650 -9.83 3.14 7.81
CA THR A 650 -9.82 4.09 6.67
C THR A 650 -9.14 3.44 5.48
N ASP A 651 -9.84 3.43 4.34
CA ASP A 651 -9.45 2.88 3.03
C ASP A 651 -8.05 3.37 2.61
N GLY A 652 -7.11 2.43 2.47
CA GLY A 652 -5.70 2.73 2.16
C GLY A 652 -4.94 3.50 3.26
N GLY A 653 -5.44 3.48 4.49
CA GLY A 653 -4.98 4.31 5.61
C GLY A 653 -4.93 3.59 6.95
N ALA A 654 -5.48 4.20 8.00
CA ALA A 654 -5.38 3.68 9.36
C ALA A 654 -6.20 2.39 9.55
N ASN A 655 -5.57 1.37 10.12
CA ASN A 655 -6.14 0.06 10.44
C ASN A 655 -6.69 -0.74 9.25
N ASP A 656 -6.36 -0.36 8.01
CA ASP A 656 -6.73 -1.12 6.82
C ASP A 656 -5.59 -2.07 6.37
N TYR A 657 -5.96 -3.32 6.13
CA TYR A 657 -5.09 -4.43 5.75
C TYR A 657 -5.36 -4.88 4.30
N ALA A 658 -6.29 -4.25 3.59
CA ALA A 658 -6.52 -4.48 2.18
C ALA A 658 -5.50 -3.73 1.31
N SER A 659 -5.12 -4.34 0.17
CA SER A 659 -4.03 -3.85 -0.69
C SER A 659 -4.53 -3.21 -1.99
N GLY A 660 -5.70 -2.55 -2.00
CA GLY A 660 -6.17 -1.83 -3.19
C GLY A 660 -7.56 -1.18 -3.05
N ASP A 661 -7.64 0.02 -3.63
CA ASP A 661 -8.73 1.01 -3.63
C ASP A 661 -10.15 0.47 -3.48
N GLY A 662 -10.88 1.01 -2.51
CA GLY A 662 -12.29 0.66 -2.29
C GLY A 662 -12.48 -0.77 -1.80
N LYS A 663 -11.47 -1.34 -1.12
CA LYS A 663 -11.56 -2.57 -0.34
C LYS A 663 -10.98 -2.26 1.02
N LEU A 664 -11.62 -2.73 2.08
CA LEU A 664 -11.19 -2.49 3.44
C LEU A 664 -11.18 -3.80 4.21
N GLN A 665 -10.15 -4.02 5.02
CA GLN A 665 -10.01 -5.20 5.86
C GLN A 665 -9.37 -4.85 7.22
N PHE A 666 -9.85 -5.44 8.31
CA PHE A 666 -9.25 -5.31 9.65
C PHE A 666 -9.09 -6.68 10.32
N ASN A 667 -7.86 -7.02 10.72
CA ASN A 667 -7.46 -8.40 11.08
C ASN A 667 -7.65 -8.80 12.55
N TYR A 668 -7.92 -7.85 13.46
CA TYR A 668 -7.80 -8.08 14.91
C TYR A 668 -9.13 -8.00 15.67
N LEU A 669 -10.17 -8.72 15.27
CA LEU A 669 -11.38 -8.88 16.09
C LEU A 669 -11.36 -10.17 16.91
N ASN A 670 -11.90 -10.14 18.14
CA ASN A 670 -12.15 -11.37 18.91
C ASN A 670 -13.17 -12.26 18.17
N GLN A 671 -12.85 -13.54 17.96
CA GLN A 671 -13.71 -14.43 17.18
C GLN A 671 -15.02 -14.78 17.89
N LYS A 672 -14.92 -15.14 19.17
CA LYS A 672 -15.96 -15.71 20.01
C LYS A 672 -15.49 -15.70 21.47
N ALA A 673 -16.40 -15.98 22.40
CA ALA A 673 -16.09 -15.95 23.83
C ALA A 673 -14.99 -16.95 24.24
N ASN A 674 -15.06 -18.20 23.78
CA ASN A 674 -14.10 -19.25 24.15
C ASN A 674 -13.06 -19.46 23.02
N ILE A 675 -12.03 -18.63 23.00
CA ILE A 675 -10.92 -18.76 22.03
C ILE A 675 -10.24 -20.14 22.20
N GLY A 676 -9.89 -20.77 21.08
CA GLY A 676 -9.25 -22.10 21.05
C GLY A 676 -10.21 -23.30 21.18
N ASN A 677 -11.42 -23.13 21.71
CA ASN A 677 -12.41 -24.21 21.74
C ASN A 677 -12.99 -24.46 20.34
N SER A 678 -12.60 -25.53 19.67
CA SER A 678 -13.06 -25.89 18.33
C SER A 678 -14.56 -26.23 18.24
N ASN A 679 -15.20 -26.59 19.36
CA ASN A 679 -16.63 -26.92 19.42
C ASN A 679 -17.52 -25.71 19.73
N ASP A 680 -16.97 -24.56 20.14
CA ASP A 680 -17.75 -23.35 20.35
C ASP A 680 -18.08 -22.70 19.00
N THR A 681 -19.36 -22.68 18.64
CA THR A 681 -19.89 -22.09 17.39
C THR A 681 -20.55 -20.73 17.60
N ASN A 682 -20.48 -20.17 18.82
CA ASN A 682 -21.09 -18.88 19.17
C ASN A 682 -20.18 -17.70 18.75
N TYR A 683 -19.97 -17.57 17.44
CA TYR A 683 -19.16 -16.52 16.84
C TYR A 683 -19.73 -15.12 17.10
N PHE A 684 -18.84 -14.14 17.31
CA PHE A 684 -19.23 -12.76 17.53
C PHE A 684 -19.61 -12.08 16.21
N THR A 685 -20.82 -11.50 16.19
CA THR A 685 -21.25 -10.52 15.18
C THR A 685 -20.84 -9.11 15.60
N TYR A 686 -20.15 -8.40 14.70
CA TYR A 686 -19.79 -7.00 14.82
C TYR A 686 -20.61 -6.16 13.84
N TYR A 687 -20.73 -4.87 14.15
CA TYR A 687 -21.50 -3.90 13.37
C TYR A 687 -20.56 -2.85 12.78
N ILE A 688 -20.79 -2.45 11.52
CA ILE A 688 -19.88 -1.62 10.74
C ILE A 688 -20.71 -0.45 10.17
N LYS A 689 -20.26 0.79 10.40
CA LYS A 689 -20.97 2.03 10.01
C LYS A 689 -20.02 2.94 9.24
N GLU A 690 -20.49 3.60 8.18
CA GLU A 690 -19.66 4.58 7.49
C GLU A 690 -19.48 5.81 8.39
N GLU A 691 -18.26 6.35 8.46
CA GLU A 691 -17.98 7.61 9.13
C GLU A 691 -17.64 8.74 8.15
N THR A 692 -16.95 8.42 7.05
CA THR A 692 -16.70 9.35 5.94
C THR A 692 -16.90 8.65 4.61
N ALA A 693 -17.73 9.23 3.74
CA ALA A 693 -17.92 8.76 2.37
C ALA A 693 -16.69 9.04 1.49
N PRO A 694 -16.49 8.29 0.41
CA PRO A 694 -15.58 8.67 -0.68
C PRO A 694 -15.88 10.09 -1.20
N ALA A 695 -14.84 10.81 -1.61
CA ALA A 695 -14.99 12.19 -2.09
C ALA A 695 -15.97 12.29 -3.28
N GLY A 696 -17.00 13.14 -3.14
CA GLY A 696 -18.08 13.29 -4.13
C GLY A 696 -19.21 12.27 -4.03
N TYR A 697 -19.28 11.47 -2.96
CA TYR A 697 -20.36 10.53 -2.66
C TYR A 697 -21.06 10.89 -1.35
N GLN A 698 -22.35 10.56 -1.26
CA GLN A 698 -23.17 10.74 -0.06
C GLN A 698 -22.75 9.71 1.01
N LYS A 699 -22.82 10.09 2.30
CA LYS A 699 -22.60 9.18 3.44
C LYS A 699 -23.80 8.24 3.63
N SER A 700 -23.52 6.97 3.90
CA SER A 700 -24.54 6.00 4.31
C SER A 700 -24.67 5.94 5.83
N ASP A 701 -25.85 6.27 6.36
CA ASP A 701 -26.20 6.03 7.77
C ASP A 701 -26.60 4.57 8.05
N THR A 702 -26.59 3.70 7.03
CA THR A 702 -26.92 2.27 7.18
C THR A 702 -25.86 1.57 8.03
N ILE A 703 -26.30 0.77 9.00
CA ILE A 703 -25.42 -0.09 9.79
C ILE A 703 -25.36 -1.47 9.15
N TYR A 704 -24.15 -1.94 8.89
CA TYR A 704 -23.85 -3.24 8.32
C TYR A 704 -23.39 -4.23 9.39
N TYR A 705 -23.38 -5.54 9.11
CA TYR A 705 -22.91 -6.54 10.08
C TYR A 705 -22.04 -7.64 9.46
N ALA A 706 -21.14 -8.20 10.27
CA ALA A 706 -20.31 -9.36 9.93
C ALA A 706 -20.11 -10.28 11.13
N THR A 707 -20.19 -11.59 10.93
CA THR A 707 -20.00 -12.60 11.98
C THR A 707 -18.68 -13.35 11.77
N MET A 708 -17.85 -13.43 12.81
CA MET A 708 -16.45 -13.89 12.72
C MET A 708 -16.31 -15.42 12.63
N ASN A 709 -16.86 -16.02 11.58
CA ASN A 709 -16.85 -17.47 11.37
C ASN A 709 -15.46 -18.02 11.01
N ASN A 710 -14.61 -17.21 10.39
CA ASN A 710 -13.21 -17.52 10.05
C ASN A 710 -12.24 -16.95 11.09
N THR A 711 -11.18 -17.71 11.39
CA THR A 711 -9.99 -17.27 12.15
C THR A 711 -8.89 -16.74 11.21
N GLY A 712 -7.99 -15.92 11.75
CA GLY A 712 -6.83 -15.39 11.03
C GLY A 712 -7.20 -14.33 9.99
N GLU A 713 -6.27 -14.09 9.08
CA GLU A 713 -6.41 -13.13 7.98
C GLU A 713 -7.46 -13.53 6.93
N LYS A 714 -8.04 -14.74 7.05
CA LYS A 714 -9.10 -15.24 6.15
C LYS A 714 -10.38 -14.40 6.36
N PRO A 715 -10.80 -13.57 5.38
CA PRO A 715 -11.80 -12.55 5.65
C PRO A 715 -13.19 -13.10 6.00
N ASN A 716 -13.84 -12.46 6.97
CA ASN A 716 -15.28 -12.51 7.17
C ASN A 716 -15.89 -11.30 6.44
N TYR A 717 -16.30 -11.50 5.19
CA TYR A 717 -16.95 -10.43 4.43
C TYR A 717 -18.27 -9.99 5.08
N VAL A 718 -18.59 -8.70 4.99
CA VAL A 718 -19.86 -8.13 5.47
C VAL A 718 -21.06 -8.87 4.87
N GLN A 719 -21.96 -9.31 5.75
CA GLN A 719 -22.98 -10.32 5.48
C GLN A 719 -24.35 -9.72 5.16
N GLY A 720 -24.57 -8.46 5.55
CA GLY A 720 -25.85 -7.78 5.40
C GLY A 720 -25.90 -6.47 6.18
N TYR A 721 -27.12 -5.99 6.41
CA TYR A 721 -27.42 -4.73 7.11
C TYR A 721 -28.39 -4.93 8.27
N VAL A 722 -28.59 -3.89 9.08
CA VAL A 722 -29.54 -3.85 10.19
C VAL A 722 -30.78 -3.06 9.75
N ASP A 723 -31.98 -3.62 9.96
CA ASP A 723 -33.25 -2.96 9.63
C ASP A 723 -33.72 -1.94 10.69
N GLU A 724 -34.80 -1.23 10.40
CA GLU A 724 -35.42 -0.23 11.28
C GLU A 724 -35.87 -0.78 12.65
N ASN A 725 -35.99 -2.11 12.78
CA ASN A 725 -36.35 -2.79 14.03
C ASN A 725 -35.10 -3.29 14.81
N GLY A 726 -33.90 -2.96 14.34
CA GLY A 726 -32.63 -3.42 14.92
C GLY A 726 -32.26 -4.86 14.55
N LYS A 727 -32.87 -5.44 13.50
CA LYS A 727 -32.67 -6.85 13.12
C LYS A 727 -31.71 -6.99 11.93
N ASN A 728 -30.81 -7.97 12.02
CA ASN A 728 -29.89 -8.33 10.94
C ASN A 728 -30.64 -8.95 9.73
N VAL A 729 -30.44 -8.36 8.54
CA VAL A 729 -30.97 -8.79 7.24
C VAL A 729 -29.79 -9.10 6.30
N PRO A 730 -29.61 -10.36 5.85
CA PRO A 730 -28.49 -10.73 4.99
C PRO A 730 -28.64 -10.17 3.57
N PHE A 731 -27.51 -9.97 2.89
CA PHE A 731 -27.50 -9.65 1.45
C PHE A 731 -27.87 -10.86 0.59
N GLU A 732 -28.58 -10.63 -0.52
CA GLU A 732 -28.69 -11.61 -1.60
C GLU A 732 -27.45 -11.53 -2.51
N ASN A 733 -26.78 -12.66 -2.74
CA ASN A 733 -25.72 -12.84 -3.75
C ASN A 733 -24.54 -11.84 -3.71
N ASN A 734 -24.13 -11.38 -2.52
CA ASN A 734 -23.02 -10.43 -2.32
C ASN A 734 -21.78 -11.10 -1.67
N PRO A 735 -20.91 -11.81 -2.44
CA PRO A 735 -19.82 -12.60 -1.88
C PRO A 735 -18.62 -11.79 -1.36
N THR A 736 -18.55 -10.49 -1.65
CA THR A 736 -17.44 -9.59 -1.27
C THR A 736 -17.83 -8.56 -0.21
N GLY A 737 -19.08 -8.59 0.28
CA GLY A 737 -19.60 -7.56 1.18
C GLY A 737 -19.54 -6.16 0.54
N ALA A 738 -19.91 -6.04 -0.74
CA ALA A 738 -19.93 -4.77 -1.44
C ALA A 738 -21.01 -3.82 -0.88
N ILE A 739 -20.63 -2.58 -0.56
CA ILE A 739 -21.48 -1.54 0.02
C ILE A 739 -21.52 -0.33 -0.92
N PRO A 740 -22.68 0.01 -1.50
CA PRO A 740 -22.83 1.10 -2.47
C PRO A 740 -23.05 2.47 -1.80
N ASN A 741 -22.48 3.55 -2.36
CA ASN A 741 -22.93 4.93 -2.07
C ASN A 741 -23.41 5.62 -3.36
N ALA A 742 -24.38 6.52 -3.23
CA ALA A 742 -24.81 7.40 -4.31
C ALA A 742 -23.83 8.57 -4.48
N ARG A 743 -23.71 9.09 -5.71
CA ARG A 743 -22.94 10.30 -6.01
C ARG A 743 -23.65 11.54 -5.48
N ILE A 744 -22.89 12.53 -5.05
CA ILE A 744 -23.41 13.89 -4.85
C ILE A 744 -23.65 14.50 -6.23
N THR A 745 -24.81 15.14 -6.43
CA THR A 745 -25.19 15.81 -7.67
C THR A 745 -25.94 17.11 -7.37
N GLY A 746 -25.73 18.12 -8.23
CA GLY A 746 -26.44 19.38 -8.18
C GLY A 746 -27.44 19.55 -9.33
N THR A 747 -28.30 20.55 -9.15
CA THR A 747 -29.28 21.00 -10.14
C THR A 747 -29.17 22.51 -10.32
N VAL A 748 -29.11 22.97 -11.58
CA VAL A 748 -29.14 24.41 -11.92
C VAL A 748 -30.35 24.71 -12.78
N SER A 749 -30.97 25.88 -12.58
CA SER A 749 -32.10 26.34 -13.38
C SER A 749 -31.95 27.81 -13.74
N TRP A 750 -32.53 28.23 -14.87
CA TRP A 750 -32.67 29.64 -15.25
C TRP A 750 -33.88 29.87 -16.16
N THR A 751 -34.36 31.10 -16.22
CA THR A 751 -35.38 31.57 -17.17
C THR A 751 -34.75 32.60 -18.11
N LYS A 752 -35.01 32.47 -19.41
CA LYS A 752 -34.56 33.41 -20.43
C LYS A 752 -35.59 34.52 -20.61
N VAL A 753 -35.17 35.78 -20.53
CA VAL A 753 -36.07 36.95 -20.54
C VAL A 753 -35.58 38.04 -21.49
N ALA A 754 -36.41 39.05 -21.75
CA ALA A 754 -35.97 40.26 -22.45
C ALA A 754 -35.24 41.22 -21.50
N GLU A 755 -34.23 41.92 -22.00
CA GLU A 755 -33.69 43.11 -21.33
C GLU A 755 -34.83 44.13 -21.07
N ASP A 756 -34.77 44.80 -19.93
CA ASP A 756 -35.80 45.70 -19.36
C ASP A 756 -37.20 45.08 -19.08
N ASP A 757 -37.45 43.77 -19.29
CA ASP A 757 -38.75 43.18 -18.93
C ASP A 757 -38.88 42.88 -17.43
N THR A 758 -39.33 43.91 -16.70
CA THR A 758 -39.75 43.86 -15.28
C THR A 758 -40.81 42.79 -14.92
N LYS A 759 -41.39 42.08 -15.89
CA LYS A 759 -42.31 40.94 -15.65
C LYS A 759 -41.65 39.57 -15.84
N HIS A 760 -40.39 39.53 -16.27
CA HIS A 760 -39.61 38.32 -16.51
C HIS A 760 -40.34 37.30 -17.40
N THR A 761 -40.94 37.75 -18.50
CA THR A 761 -41.65 36.90 -19.45
C THR A 761 -40.67 35.94 -20.14
N PRO A 762 -40.88 34.60 -20.08
CA PRO A 762 -40.00 33.65 -20.74
C PRO A 762 -39.89 33.86 -22.26
N LEU A 763 -38.66 33.73 -22.78
CA LEU A 763 -38.33 33.84 -24.19
C LEU A 763 -37.86 32.48 -24.74
N PRO A 764 -38.69 31.78 -25.55
CA PRO A 764 -38.31 30.50 -26.10
C PRO A 764 -37.37 30.60 -27.30
N GLY A 765 -36.59 29.53 -27.51
CA GLY A 765 -35.70 29.35 -28.65
C GLY A 765 -34.27 29.83 -28.42
N SER A 766 -33.78 29.80 -27.17
CA SER A 766 -32.35 29.98 -26.88
C SER A 766 -31.59 28.65 -26.94
N GLU A 767 -30.29 28.68 -27.25
CA GLU A 767 -29.43 27.49 -27.08
C GLU A 767 -28.14 27.88 -26.38
N TRP A 768 -27.64 26.96 -25.57
CA TRP A 768 -26.54 27.20 -24.67
C TRP A 768 -25.46 26.13 -24.80
N LYS A 769 -24.23 26.53 -24.52
CA LYS A 769 -23.13 25.63 -24.26
C LYS A 769 -22.89 25.58 -22.75
N LEU A 770 -23.20 24.44 -22.12
CA LEU A 770 -22.69 24.10 -20.81
C LEU A 770 -21.27 23.53 -20.98
N THR A 771 -20.32 23.96 -20.16
CA THR A 771 -18.95 23.42 -20.14
C THR A 771 -18.54 23.15 -18.70
N LYS A 772 -18.20 21.90 -18.34
CA LYS A 772 -17.47 21.64 -17.09
C LYS A 772 -16.01 22.00 -17.34
N LYS A 773 -15.46 22.89 -16.53
CA LYS A 773 -14.03 23.20 -16.56
C LYS A 773 -13.24 22.00 -16.06
N LYS A 774 -12.02 21.86 -16.57
CA LYS A 774 -11.02 20.96 -16.01
C LYS A 774 -10.90 21.15 -14.49
N ASP A 775 -10.92 20.04 -13.77
CA ASP A 775 -10.48 19.98 -12.39
C ASP A 775 -8.94 20.11 -12.36
N ALA A 776 -8.33 20.34 -11.18
CA ALA A 776 -6.91 20.68 -11.08
C ALA A 776 -5.96 19.59 -11.65
N ASP A 777 -6.42 18.35 -11.67
CA ASP A 777 -5.59 17.15 -11.82
C ASP A 777 -5.53 16.60 -13.27
N GLY A 778 -6.11 17.31 -14.25
CA GLY A 778 -5.65 17.23 -15.65
C GLY A 778 -6.60 16.62 -16.70
N THR A 779 -7.89 16.45 -16.42
CA THR A 779 -8.89 16.16 -17.47
C THR A 779 -9.11 17.39 -18.39
N ALA A 780 -9.58 17.16 -19.62
CA ALA A 780 -9.94 18.24 -20.55
C ALA A 780 -11.37 18.75 -20.32
N ASP A 781 -11.63 20.03 -20.65
CA ASP A 781 -12.94 20.66 -20.51
C ASP A 781 -14.02 19.85 -21.29
N GLN A 782 -15.06 19.40 -20.58
CA GLN A 782 -16.20 18.68 -21.18
C GLN A 782 -17.31 19.67 -21.54
N SER A 783 -18.00 19.44 -22.65
CA SER A 783 -18.93 20.42 -23.25
C SER A 783 -20.19 19.77 -23.78
N TRP A 784 -21.35 20.33 -23.44
CA TRP A 784 -22.66 19.86 -23.89
C TRP A 784 -23.50 21.01 -24.41
N THR A 785 -24.28 20.77 -25.46
CA THR A 785 -25.32 21.68 -25.92
C THR A 785 -26.59 21.48 -25.09
N VAL A 786 -27.25 22.58 -24.72
CA VAL A 786 -28.58 22.62 -24.10
C VAL A 786 -29.50 23.41 -25.04
N ILE A 787 -30.68 22.87 -25.32
CA ILE A 787 -31.62 23.40 -26.31
C ILE A 787 -32.99 23.57 -25.64
N ASP A 788 -33.56 24.76 -25.77
CA ASP A 788 -34.90 25.15 -25.29
C ASP A 788 -35.98 24.19 -25.81
N ARG A 789 -36.79 23.61 -24.93
CA ARG A 789 -37.73 22.53 -25.28
C ARG A 789 -39.14 23.04 -25.47
N GLU A 790 -39.57 23.15 -26.73
CA GLU A 790 -40.98 23.44 -27.03
C GLU A 790 -41.89 22.19 -27.04
N SER A 791 -41.39 20.96 -27.29
CA SER A 791 -42.29 19.77 -27.31
C SER A 791 -41.71 18.34 -27.24
N ASP A 792 -40.39 18.08 -27.13
CA ASP A 792 -39.87 16.68 -27.15
C ASP A 792 -38.65 16.44 -26.24
N GLN A 793 -38.48 15.20 -25.77
CA GLN A 793 -37.46 14.76 -24.82
C GLN A 793 -36.24 14.13 -25.53
N SER A 794 -35.17 14.90 -25.77
CA SER A 794 -33.86 14.27 -25.98
C SER A 794 -33.33 13.71 -24.64
N THR A 795 -32.83 12.48 -24.66
CA THR A 795 -32.05 11.95 -23.52
C THR A 795 -30.67 12.63 -23.49
N SER A 796 -30.08 12.81 -22.30
CA SER A 796 -28.69 13.25 -22.20
C SER A 796 -27.76 12.33 -22.99
N SER A 797 -26.71 12.89 -23.60
CA SER A 797 -25.75 12.19 -24.45
C SER A 797 -24.36 12.80 -24.32
N ASP A 798 -23.35 12.16 -24.94
CA ASP A 798 -21.96 12.64 -24.99
C ASP A 798 -21.79 14.09 -25.51
N THR A 799 -22.81 14.66 -26.18
CA THR A 799 -22.79 16.03 -26.71
C THR A 799 -23.96 16.92 -26.27
N THR A 800 -24.94 16.40 -25.52
CA THR A 800 -26.14 17.16 -25.11
C THR A 800 -26.54 16.89 -23.66
N TRP A 801 -26.83 17.92 -22.88
CA TRP A 801 -27.44 17.75 -21.56
C TRP A 801 -28.96 17.93 -21.69
N ALA A 802 -29.74 17.04 -21.08
CA ALA A 802 -31.19 17.14 -21.13
C ALA A 802 -31.69 18.29 -20.24
N ASP A 803 -32.53 19.13 -20.81
CA ASP A 803 -33.35 20.08 -20.07
C ASP A 803 -34.58 19.35 -19.50
N THR A 804 -34.79 19.43 -18.20
CA THR A 804 -35.89 18.76 -17.49
C THR A 804 -37.09 19.66 -17.25
N ASP A 805 -36.97 20.98 -17.45
CA ASP A 805 -38.16 21.83 -17.60
C ASP A 805 -38.78 21.61 -19.00
N THR A 806 -40.10 21.74 -19.08
CA THR A 806 -40.87 21.65 -20.33
C THR A 806 -41.63 22.94 -20.63
N ALA A 807 -41.43 23.99 -19.83
CA ALA A 807 -41.95 25.32 -20.06
C ALA A 807 -40.99 26.12 -20.97
N PRO A 808 -41.40 26.51 -22.20
CA PRO A 808 -40.50 27.18 -23.15
C PRO A 808 -39.88 28.47 -22.62
N GLY A 809 -38.58 28.65 -22.83
CA GLY A 809 -37.79 29.74 -22.27
C GLY A 809 -37.38 29.55 -20.80
N LYS A 810 -37.59 28.36 -20.22
CA LYS A 810 -37.04 27.95 -18.92
C LYS A 810 -36.19 26.70 -19.08
N PHE A 811 -35.21 26.56 -18.18
CA PHE A 811 -34.22 25.50 -18.20
C PHE A 811 -34.03 24.95 -16.79
N THR A 812 -33.92 23.63 -16.64
CA THR A 812 -33.46 22.93 -15.44
C THR A 812 -32.55 21.77 -15.85
N LEU A 813 -31.31 21.74 -15.34
CA LEU A 813 -30.35 20.67 -15.60
C LEU A 813 -30.03 19.97 -14.28
N GLU A 814 -30.49 18.73 -14.16
CA GLU A 814 -30.24 17.86 -12.99
C GLU A 814 -29.00 16.97 -13.20
N GLY A 815 -28.52 16.36 -12.11
CA GLY A 815 -27.48 15.32 -12.17
C GLY A 815 -26.06 15.82 -12.40
N LEU A 816 -25.80 17.13 -12.23
CA LEU A 816 -24.48 17.72 -12.43
C LEU A 816 -23.52 17.25 -11.34
N LEU A 817 -22.36 16.71 -11.70
CA LEU A 817 -21.34 16.30 -10.74
C LEU A 817 -20.62 17.53 -10.15
N PRO A 818 -20.03 17.43 -8.94
CA PRO A 818 -19.29 18.54 -8.33
C PRO A 818 -18.17 19.13 -9.21
N GLY A 819 -17.99 20.45 -9.11
CA GLY A 819 -16.98 21.21 -9.85
C GLY A 819 -17.52 22.49 -10.49
N THR A 820 -16.67 23.22 -11.20
CA THR A 820 -17.01 24.51 -11.81
C THR A 820 -17.46 24.38 -13.27
N TYR A 821 -18.57 25.03 -13.59
CA TYR A 821 -19.21 25.06 -14.90
C TYR A 821 -19.26 26.49 -15.44
N THR A 822 -19.21 26.62 -16.77
CA THR A 822 -19.60 27.85 -17.46
C THR A 822 -20.77 27.60 -18.39
N LEU A 823 -21.69 28.56 -18.42
CA LEU A 823 -22.86 28.60 -19.29
C LEU A 823 -22.72 29.81 -20.23
N VAL A 824 -22.78 29.56 -21.54
CA VAL A 824 -22.64 30.59 -22.58
C VAL A 824 -23.77 30.42 -23.58
N GLU A 825 -24.41 31.50 -24.00
CA GLU A 825 -25.40 31.44 -25.07
C GLU A 825 -24.69 31.19 -26.42
N THR A 826 -25.17 30.20 -27.17
CA THR A 826 -24.74 29.92 -28.54
C THR A 826 -25.75 30.36 -29.61
N GLN A 827 -27.02 30.55 -29.23
CA GLN A 827 -28.08 31.05 -30.10
C GLN A 827 -29.08 31.87 -29.27
N ALA A 828 -29.27 33.15 -29.62
CA ALA A 828 -30.32 33.98 -29.02
C ALA A 828 -31.73 33.62 -29.54
N PRO A 829 -32.78 33.79 -28.71
CA PRO A 829 -34.18 33.76 -29.14
C PRO A 829 -34.43 34.70 -30.33
N PHE A 830 -35.33 34.31 -31.23
CA PHE A 830 -35.51 35.02 -32.50
C PHE A 830 -35.75 36.54 -32.32
N GLY A 831 -34.87 37.34 -32.90
CA GLY A 831 -34.95 38.80 -32.93
C GLY A 831 -34.43 39.49 -31.66
N TYR A 832 -33.63 38.78 -30.87
CA TYR A 832 -32.75 39.32 -29.82
C TYR A 832 -31.28 39.19 -30.24
N ASN A 833 -30.42 39.99 -29.63
CA ASN A 833 -28.98 39.99 -29.89
C ASN A 833 -28.30 38.90 -29.03
N LEU A 834 -27.44 38.08 -29.64
CA LEU A 834 -26.67 37.03 -28.95
C LEU A 834 -25.93 37.59 -27.73
N ASN A 835 -26.24 37.05 -26.55
CA ASN A 835 -25.60 37.44 -25.30
C ASN A 835 -24.23 36.77 -25.17
N THR A 836 -23.16 37.55 -25.37
CA THR A 836 -21.78 37.06 -25.32
C THR A 836 -21.20 36.95 -23.90
N THR A 837 -22.02 37.08 -22.86
CA THR A 837 -21.61 36.94 -21.46
C THR A 837 -21.31 35.47 -21.14
N VAL A 838 -20.18 35.22 -20.47
CA VAL A 838 -19.83 33.91 -19.94
C VAL A 838 -20.27 33.86 -18.48
N TYR A 839 -21.38 33.17 -18.22
CA TYR A 839 -21.84 32.92 -16.86
C TYR A 839 -21.08 31.74 -16.25
N GLU A 840 -20.89 31.75 -14.93
CA GLU A 840 -20.08 30.74 -14.24
C GLU A 840 -20.71 30.36 -12.89
N PHE A 841 -20.74 29.08 -12.59
CA PHE A 841 -21.24 28.54 -11.32
C PHE A 841 -20.42 27.32 -10.87
N THR A 842 -20.50 26.99 -9.59
CA THR A 842 -19.90 25.78 -9.01
C THR A 842 -20.98 24.93 -8.37
N VAL A 843 -20.93 23.63 -8.66
CA VAL A 843 -21.68 22.59 -7.93
C VAL A 843 -20.82 22.15 -6.75
N SER A 844 -21.36 22.30 -5.55
CA SER A 844 -20.73 21.91 -4.28
C SER A 844 -20.44 20.41 -4.22
N ASN A 845 -19.28 20.06 -3.66
CA ASN A 845 -18.88 18.68 -3.37
C ASN A 845 -19.31 18.21 -1.97
N GLU A 846 -19.98 19.06 -1.17
CA GLU A 846 -20.48 18.74 0.16
C GLU A 846 -21.97 18.31 0.11
N ASP A 847 -22.79 19.07 -0.62
CA ASP A 847 -24.26 18.96 -0.62
C ASP A 847 -24.90 19.05 -2.02
N GLY A 848 -24.12 19.29 -3.08
CA GLY A 848 -24.63 19.48 -4.44
C GLY A 848 -25.24 20.86 -4.71
N SER A 849 -25.23 21.79 -3.74
CA SER A 849 -25.74 23.15 -3.94
C SER A 849 -25.01 23.89 -5.07
N VAL A 850 -25.74 24.78 -5.76
CA VAL A 850 -25.21 25.58 -6.88
C VAL A 850 -25.00 27.02 -6.47
N THR A 851 -23.76 27.49 -6.58
CA THR A 851 -23.37 28.89 -6.32
C THR A 851 -22.83 29.54 -7.59
N TRP A 852 -23.42 30.66 -8.02
CA TRP A 852 -22.93 31.46 -9.14
C TRP A 852 -21.72 32.32 -8.74
N THR A 853 -20.73 32.44 -9.61
CA THR A 853 -19.50 33.21 -9.33
C THR A 853 -19.75 34.71 -9.38
N GLU A 854 -19.30 35.44 -8.36
CA GLU A 854 -19.36 36.91 -8.32
C GLU A 854 -18.72 37.55 -9.58
N GLY A 855 -19.40 38.55 -10.15
CA GLY A 855 -18.95 39.21 -11.39
C GLY A 855 -19.14 38.39 -12.68
N LYS A 856 -19.63 37.15 -12.57
CA LYS A 856 -20.08 36.30 -13.70
C LYS A 856 -21.47 35.69 -13.43
N SER A 857 -22.19 36.24 -12.46
CA SER A 857 -23.53 35.78 -12.10
C SER A 857 -24.58 36.36 -13.06
N PRO A 858 -25.63 35.59 -13.37
CA PRO A 858 -26.86 36.12 -13.98
C PRO A 858 -27.61 37.04 -13.00
N THR A 859 -28.74 37.60 -13.43
CA THR A 859 -29.64 38.31 -12.52
C THR A 859 -30.33 37.29 -11.61
N ILE A 860 -30.32 37.52 -10.29
CA ILE A 860 -30.93 36.61 -9.31
C ILE A 860 -31.96 37.41 -8.50
N ASP A 861 -33.19 36.92 -8.42
CA ASP A 861 -34.32 37.53 -7.72
C ASP A 861 -35.07 36.46 -6.90
N GLY A 862 -34.87 36.50 -5.58
CA GLY A 862 -35.22 35.41 -4.68
C GLY A 862 -34.50 34.12 -5.10
N ASN A 863 -35.28 33.06 -5.34
CA ASN A 863 -34.76 31.77 -5.82
C ASN A 863 -34.75 31.66 -7.36
N ASN A 864 -35.13 32.72 -8.09
CA ASN A 864 -35.21 32.69 -9.55
C ASN A 864 -33.93 33.26 -10.17
N VAL A 865 -33.48 32.65 -11.26
CA VAL A 865 -32.33 33.06 -12.05
C VAL A 865 -32.80 33.51 -13.42
N TYR A 866 -32.39 34.71 -13.83
CA TYR A 866 -32.77 35.32 -15.10
C TYR A 866 -31.55 35.70 -15.94
N ILE A 867 -31.55 35.28 -17.20
CA ILE A 867 -30.60 35.74 -18.21
C ILE A 867 -31.37 36.51 -19.27
N SER A 868 -30.89 37.69 -19.64
CA SER A 868 -31.59 38.66 -20.50
C SER A 868 -30.85 38.98 -21.79
N ASP A 869 -31.60 39.32 -22.86
CA ASP A 869 -31.03 39.84 -24.10
C ASP A 869 -31.60 41.20 -24.49
N ALA A 870 -30.72 42.04 -25.04
CA ALA A 870 -31.07 43.22 -25.81
C ALA A 870 -31.89 42.86 -27.06
N LEU A 871 -33.03 43.54 -27.27
CA LEU A 871 -33.86 43.36 -28.45
C LEU A 871 -33.13 43.82 -29.72
N THR A 872 -33.11 43.02 -30.79
CA THR A 872 -32.48 43.42 -32.04
C THR A 872 -33.22 44.58 -32.67
N THR A 873 -32.48 45.63 -33.03
CA THR A 873 -32.96 46.78 -33.79
C THR A 873 -32.08 47.06 -35.00
N THR A 874 -32.69 47.50 -36.10
CA THR A 874 -32.00 48.06 -37.27
C THR A 874 -32.62 49.41 -37.62
N SER A 875 -31.82 50.40 -38.02
CA SER A 875 -32.28 51.80 -38.11
C SER A 875 -31.82 52.48 -39.40
N VAL A 876 -32.70 53.31 -39.98
CA VAL A 876 -32.40 54.11 -41.18
C VAL A 876 -32.41 55.61 -40.90
N LYS A 877 -31.64 56.36 -41.71
CA LYS A 877 -31.65 57.82 -41.76
C LYS A 877 -31.99 58.23 -43.19
N ILE A 878 -32.94 59.14 -43.39
CA ILE A 878 -33.45 59.52 -44.71
C ILE A 878 -32.85 60.87 -45.12
N PRO A 879 -31.96 60.92 -46.13
CA PRO A 879 -31.31 62.16 -46.56
C PRO A 879 -32.20 63.04 -47.43
N VAL A 880 -32.03 64.36 -47.24
CA VAL A 880 -32.61 65.44 -48.04
C VAL A 880 -31.48 66.33 -48.55
N THR A 881 -31.50 66.68 -49.83
CA THR A 881 -30.61 67.68 -50.44
C THR A 881 -31.41 68.93 -50.77
N LYS A 882 -30.90 70.11 -50.40
CA LYS A 882 -31.51 71.40 -50.69
C LYS A 882 -30.60 72.31 -51.52
N SER A 883 -31.16 72.86 -52.59
CA SER A 883 -30.47 73.80 -53.48
C SER A 883 -31.37 74.97 -53.85
N VAL A 884 -30.76 76.14 -54.06
CA VAL A 884 -31.37 77.38 -54.56
C VAL A 884 -30.72 77.74 -55.90
N ARG A 885 -31.53 78.02 -56.92
CA ARG A 885 -31.08 78.39 -58.26
C ARG A 885 -31.57 79.79 -58.67
N ASN A 886 -30.80 80.41 -59.56
CA ASN A 886 -30.99 81.77 -60.10
C ASN A 886 -30.80 82.91 -59.08
N THR A 887 -30.33 82.61 -57.86
CA THR A 887 -29.90 83.56 -56.83
C THR A 887 -28.98 82.85 -55.83
N ASP A 888 -28.22 83.61 -55.04
CA ASP A 888 -27.49 83.07 -53.88
C ASP A 888 -28.46 82.62 -52.78
N TRP A 889 -28.00 81.73 -51.89
CA TRP A 889 -28.85 81.26 -50.80
C TRP A 889 -29.33 82.45 -49.93
N PRO A 890 -30.66 82.67 -49.77
CA PRO A 890 -31.19 83.86 -49.12
C PRO A 890 -30.68 84.06 -47.69
N LYS A 891 -30.40 85.31 -47.34
CA LYS A 891 -29.97 85.71 -46.00
C LYS A 891 -31.04 86.56 -45.32
N GLY A 892 -31.26 86.32 -44.04
CA GLY A 892 -32.06 87.17 -43.15
C GLY A 892 -31.18 88.17 -42.39
N ASP A 893 -31.75 88.77 -41.34
CA ASP A 893 -31.05 89.73 -40.49
C ASP A 893 -29.72 89.18 -39.96
N LYS A 894 -28.69 90.05 -39.99
CA LYS A 894 -27.33 89.75 -39.51
C LYS A 894 -26.62 88.66 -40.33
N ASP A 895 -26.80 88.69 -41.66
CA ASP A 895 -26.09 87.87 -42.66
C ASP A 895 -26.28 86.35 -42.57
N LYS A 896 -27.20 85.87 -41.73
CA LYS A 896 -27.48 84.44 -41.54
C LYS A 896 -28.30 83.89 -42.70
N TYR A 897 -27.90 82.74 -43.24
CA TYR A 897 -28.69 81.99 -44.22
C TYR A 897 -30.06 81.60 -43.65
N VAL A 898 -31.12 81.82 -44.41
CA VAL A 898 -32.49 81.46 -44.03
C VAL A 898 -32.67 79.94 -44.14
N PRO A 899 -33.20 79.24 -43.13
CA PRO A 899 -33.50 77.82 -43.23
C PRO A 899 -34.70 77.54 -44.15
N PHE A 900 -34.66 76.40 -44.83
CA PHE A 900 -35.84 75.78 -45.43
C PHE A 900 -36.28 74.59 -44.57
N GLU A 901 -37.56 74.54 -44.26
CA GLU A 901 -38.16 73.46 -43.47
C GLU A 901 -38.59 72.31 -44.37
N PHE A 902 -38.43 71.08 -43.87
CA PHE A 902 -38.90 69.85 -44.51
C PHE A 902 -39.72 69.05 -43.52
N SER A 903 -40.70 68.30 -44.02
CA SER A 903 -41.50 67.36 -43.23
C SER A 903 -41.39 65.93 -43.73
N ILE A 904 -41.58 64.99 -42.82
CA ILE A 904 -41.71 63.56 -43.11
C ILE A 904 -42.95 62.97 -42.40
N GLU A 905 -43.76 62.24 -43.15
CA GLU A 905 -45.00 61.59 -42.68
C GLU A 905 -45.02 60.11 -43.08
N ALA A 906 -45.55 59.23 -42.22
CA ALA A 906 -45.74 57.82 -42.56
C ALA A 906 -46.99 57.63 -43.43
N THR A 907 -46.88 56.90 -44.54
CA THR A 907 -47.93 56.79 -45.57
C THR A 907 -48.04 55.36 -46.12
N GLY A 908 -49.02 55.14 -47.01
CA GLY A 908 -49.33 53.82 -47.55
C GLY A 908 -49.99 52.87 -46.56
N ALA A 909 -50.07 51.59 -46.93
CA ALA A 909 -50.89 50.59 -46.24
C ALA A 909 -50.45 50.26 -44.80
N ASN A 910 -49.18 50.48 -44.46
CA ASN A 910 -48.62 50.13 -43.15
C ASN A 910 -48.48 51.32 -42.18
N LYS A 911 -48.94 52.52 -42.56
CA LYS A 911 -48.70 53.80 -41.84
C LYS A 911 -49.00 53.75 -40.34
N ASP A 912 -50.11 53.12 -39.96
CA ASP A 912 -50.59 53.08 -38.57
C ASP A 912 -49.82 52.07 -37.69
N SER A 913 -48.91 51.29 -38.31
CA SER A 913 -48.00 50.36 -37.64
C SER A 913 -46.52 50.71 -37.84
N ALA A 914 -46.22 51.92 -38.35
CA ALA A 914 -44.86 52.38 -38.60
C ALA A 914 -44.13 52.77 -37.30
N PRO A 915 -42.80 52.61 -37.21
CA PRO A 915 -42.01 53.21 -36.14
C PRO A 915 -42.26 54.71 -36.01
N LYS A 916 -42.34 55.22 -34.77
CA LYS A 916 -42.48 56.65 -34.51
C LYS A 916 -41.24 57.41 -35.01
N LEU A 917 -41.48 58.46 -35.79
CA LEU A 917 -40.50 59.45 -36.20
C LEU A 917 -40.33 60.55 -35.15
N ASP A 918 -39.09 60.96 -34.89
CA ASP A 918 -38.77 62.14 -34.05
C ASP A 918 -37.40 62.73 -34.48
N PRO A 919 -37.31 63.99 -34.92
CA PRO A 919 -38.42 64.90 -35.24
C PRO A 919 -39.06 64.58 -36.61
N THR A 920 -40.34 64.94 -36.77
CA THR A 920 -41.07 64.87 -38.06
C THR A 920 -40.79 66.04 -38.99
N THR A 921 -40.02 67.05 -38.54
CA THR A 921 -39.61 68.22 -39.31
C THR A 921 -38.14 68.55 -39.11
N ILE A 922 -37.44 69.02 -40.15
CA ILE A 922 -36.04 69.47 -40.06
C ILE A 922 -35.80 70.79 -40.80
N SER A 923 -35.02 71.68 -40.17
CA SER A 923 -34.51 72.93 -40.74
C SER A 923 -33.20 72.70 -41.48
N VAL A 924 -33.08 73.21 -42.71
CA VAL A 924 -31.86 73.06 -43.54
C VAL A 924 -31.35 74.43 -43.99
N ALA A 925 -30.09 74.74 -43.63
CA ALA A 925 -29.35 75.93 -44.08
C ALA A 925 -27.85 75.58 -44.24
N PRO A 926 -27.10 76.26 -45.12
CA PRO A 926 -25.64 76.23 -45.11
C PRO A 926 -25.11 76.71 -43.75
N ALA A 927 -23.99 76.14 -43.30
CA ALA A 927 -23.28 76.66 -42.13
C ALA A 927 -22.79 78.10 -42.37
N ALA A 928 -22.71 78.90 -41.31
CA ALA A 928 -22.18 80.26 -41.39
C ALA A 928 -20.73 80.23 -41.92
N GLY A 929 -20.47 81.01 -42.98
CA GLY A 929 -19.17 81.02 -43.67
C GLY A 929 -18.91 79.85 -44.64
N SER A 930 -19.90 78.98 -44.91
CA SER A 930 -19.75 77.88 -45.87
C SER A 930 -19.48 78.40 -47.29
N THR A 931 -18.43 77.88 -47.93
CA THR A 931 -18.14 78.11 -49.37
C THR A 931 -19.09 77.32 -50.28
N LYS A 932 -19.69 76.23 -49.78
CA LYS A 932 -20.77 75.51 -50.45
C LYS A 932 -22.11 76.01 -49.93
N VAL A 933 -22.79 76.83 -50.73
CA VAL A 933 -24.11 77.40 -50.41
C VAL A 933 -25.27 76.69 -51.12
N ASN A 934 -25.00 75.56 -51.78
CA ASN A 934 -25.97 74.80 -52.56
C ASN A 934 -25.73 73.30 -52.43
N ASP A 935 -26.75 72.49 -52.76
CA ASP A 935 -26.77 71.04 -52.57
C ASP A 935 -26.40 70.66 -51.11
N ILE A 936 -27.05 71.33 -50.16
CA ILE A 936 -26.86 71.15 -48.72
C ILE A 936 -27.61 69.89 -48.29
N VAL A 937 -26.91 68.95 -47.64
CA VAL A 937 -27.50 67.66 -47.23
C VAL A 937 -27.85 67.69 -45.74
N ALA A 938 -29.07 67.29 -45.41
CA ALA A 938 -29.57 67.04 -44.07
C ALA A 938 -30.24 65.66 -43.99
N PHE A 939 -30.61 65.21 -42.79
CA PHE A 939 -31.17 63.87 -42.58
C PHE A 939 -32.35 63.91 -41.60
N PHE A 940 -33.45 63.25 -41.94
CA PHE A 940 -34.39 62.73 -40.93
C PHE A 940 -33.78 61.49 -40.28
N GLY A 941 -33.91 61.36 -38.97
CA GLY A 941 -33.24 60.32 -38.18
C GLY A 941 -34.18 59.32 -37.49
N GLY A 942 -33.57 58.34 -36.82
CA GLY A 942 -34.21 57.61 -35.71
C GLY A 942 -35.17 56.46 -36.06
N ILE A 943 -35.52 56.23 -37.33
CA ILE A 943 -36.49 55.18 -37.71
C ILE A 943 -35.92 53.80 -37.41
N SER A 944 -36.30 53.22 -36.27
CA SER A 944 -35.74 51.98 -35.73
C SER A 944 -36.77 50.85 -35.74
N PHE A 945 -36.40 49.73 -36.35
CA PHE A 945 -37.22 48.54 -36.51
C PHE A 945 -36.67 47.38 -35.66
N SER A 946 -37.49 46.85 -34.76
CA SER A 946 -37.31 45.53 -34.14
C SER A 946 -38.30 44.50 -34.69
N LYS A 947 -38.23 43.24 -34.22
CA LYS A 947 -39.00 42.10 -34.76
C LYS A 947 -40.52 42.30 -34.84
N LYS A 948 -41.08 43.17 -33.98
CA LYS A 948 -42.51 43.53 -33.98
C LYS A 948 -43.01 44.25 -35.25
N TYR A 949 -42.10 44.74 -36.10
CA TYR A 949 -42.44 45.36 -37.38
C TYR A 949 -42.27 44.41 -38.58
N LEU A 950 -42.01 43.12 -38.36
CA LEU A 950 -42.08 42.11 -39.41
C LEU A 950 -43.54 41.77 -39.74
N ALA A 951 -43.75 41.12 -40.89
CA ALA A 951 -44.93 40.33 -41.16
C ALA A 951 -44.81 38.93 -40.51
N LYS A 952 -45.91 38.19 -40.42
CA LYS A 952 -45.87 36.78 -39.98
C LYS A 952 -44.94 35.97 -40.90
N ILE A 953 -43.99 35.27 -40.31
CA ILE A 953 -43.10 34.32 -41.00
C ILE A 953 -43.89 33.04 -41.34
N GLY A 954 -43.59 32.47 -42.50
CA GLY A 954 -44.14 31.22 -43.03
C GLY A 954 -43.74 31.03 -44.49
N ASP A 955 -44.14 29.93 -45.12
CA ASP A 955 -43.63 29.48 -46.43
C ASP A 955 -43.71 30.54 -47.55
N SER A 956 -44.75 31.38 -47.53
CA SER A 956 -44.95 32.46 -48.51
C SER A 956 -44.24 33.78 -48.17
N ASN A 957 -43.67 33.90 -46.97
CA ASN A 957 -42.80 35.01 -46.56
C ASN A 957 -41.74 34.52 -45.54
N PRO A 958 -40.73 33.74 -45.98
CA PRO A 958 -39.75 33.09 -45.10
C PRO A 958 -38.71 34.04 -44.49
N THR A 959 -38.92 35.36 -44.58
CA THR A 959 -38.13 36.37 -43.85
C THR A 959 -39.00 37.40 -43.13
N GLY A 960 -40.32 37.22 -43.10
CA GLY A 960 -41.25 38.17 -42.48
C GLY A 960 -41.16 39.57 -43.08
N ALA A 961 -40.74 39.70 -44.34
CA ALA A 961 -40.46 40.98 -44.97
C ALA A 961 -41.70 41.89 -44.98
N LYS A 962 -41.55 43.15 -44.55
CA LYS A 962 -42.63 44.14 -44.48
C LYS A 962 -42.13 45.55 -44.82
N THR A 963 -42.85 46.25 -45.69
CA THR A 963 -42.47 47.56 -46.23
C THR A 963 -43.27 48.70 -45.61
N TYR A 964 -42.56 49.75 -45.21
CA TYR A 964 -43.09 50.98 -44.59
C TYR A 964 -42.74 52.18 -45.47
N THR A 965 -43.74 52.93 -45.90
CA THR A 965 -43.54 54.09 -46.79
C THR A 965 -43.61 55.38 -45.98
N TYR A 966 -42.72 56.32 -46.30
CA TYR A 966 -42.71 57.66 -45.75
C TYR A 966 -42.74 58.68 -46.89
N THR A 967 -43.53 59.74 -46.76
CA THR A 967 -43.52 60.86 -47.73
C THR A 967 -42.69 62.01 -47.17
N VAL A 968 -41.76 62.53 -47.97
CA VAL A 968 -40.90 63.67 -47.64
C VAL A 968 -41.25 64.87 -48.53
N LYS A 969 -41.37 66.06 -47.93
CA LYS A 969 -41.78 67.31 -48.61
C LYS A 969 -41.00 68.51 -48.07
N GLU A 970 -40.87 69.57 -48.88
CA GLU A 970 -40.54 70.91 -48.37
C GLU A 970 -41.80 71.57 -47.80
N VAL A 971 -41.64 72.28 -46.68
CA VAL A 971 -42.71 73.05 -46.03
C VAL A 971 -42.52 74.53 -46.39
N ALA A 972 -43.37 75.04 -47.28
CA ALA A 972 -43.40 76.47 -47.59
C ALA A 972 -43.91 77.27 -46.37
N PRO A 973 -43.24 78.38 -45.98
CA PRO A 973 -43.64 79.15 -44.80
C PRO A 973 -44.94 79.92 -45.04
N THR A 974 -45.86 79.85 -44.07
CA THR A 974 -47.15 80.57 -44.10
C THR A 974 -47.02 82.08 -43.92
N THR A 975 -45.91 82.54 -43.33
CA THR A 975 -45.57 83.95 -43.11
C THR A 975 -44.07 84.14 -43.28
N GLY A 976 -43.62 85.23 -43.90
CA GLY A 976 -42.18 85.46 -44.16
C GLY A 976 -41.62 84.70 -45.36
N ALA A 977 -42.48 84.28 -46.30
CA ALA A 977 -42.04 83.74 -47.59
C ALA A 977 -41.18 84.77 -48.35
N ILE A 978 -40.08 84.30 -48.94
CA ILE A 978 -39.09 85.14 -49.62
C ILE A 978 -39.66 85.60 -50.96
N ASP A 979 -39.67 86.93 -51.19
CA ASP A 979 -40.19 87.50 -52.44
C ASP A 979 -39.50 86.90 -53.67
N LYS A 980 -40.30 86.64 -54.73
CA LYS A 980 -39.91 85.99 -55.99
C LYS A 980 -39.28 84.60 -55.88
N LEU A 981 -39.11 84.01 -54.69
CA LEU A 981 -38.60 82.65 -54.53
C LEU A 981 -39.72 81.61 -54.68
N ARG A 982 -39.64 80.77 -55.71
CA ARG A 982 -40.52 79.61 -55.84
C ARG A 982 -39.96 78.46 -55.00
N TYR A 983 -40.67 78.11 -53.93
CA TYR A 983 -40.45 76.91 -53.11
C TYR A 983 -40.75 75.64 -53.92
N SER A 984 -40.06 74.53 -53.64
CA SER A 984 -40.29 73.26 -54.32
C SER A 984 -41.67 72.69 -53.99
N LYS A 985 -42.29 72.06 -54.99
CA LYS A 985 -43.49 71.23 -54.82
C LYS A 985 -43.20 69.73 -55.00
N ALA A 986 -41.93 69.35 -54.96
CA ALA A 986 -41.53 67.96 -55.04
C ALA A 986 -42.06 67.16 -53.85
N GLU A 987 -42.35 65.89 -54.10
CA GLU A 987 -42.72 64.91 -53.08
C GLU A 987 -41.96 63.63 -53.37
N TYR A 988 -41.35 63.06 -52.34
CA TYR A 988 -40.59 61.82 -52.42
C TYR A 988 -41.22 60.77 -51.51
N GLN A 989 -41.44 59.57 -52.04
CA GLN A 989 -41.79 58.40 -51.24
C GLN A 989 -40.53 57.58 -50.96
N VAL A 990 -40.33 57.23 -49.69
CA VAL A 990 -39.21 56.43 -49.20
C VAL A 990 -39.78 55.15 -48.61
N ALA A 991 -39.66 54.05 -49.34
CA ALA A 991 -40.15 52.73 -48.95
C ALA A 991 -39.01 51.95 -48.26
N VAL A 992 -39.13 51.74 -46.96
CA VAL A 992 -38.17 51.01 -46.12
C VAL A 992 -38.73 49.62 -45.84
N THR A 993 -38.04 48.57 -46.28
CA THR A 993 -38.45 47.17 -46.06
C THR A 993 -37.57 46.54 -45.00
N VAL A 994 -38.15 46.16 -43.86
CA VAL A 994 -37.47 45.36 -42.83
C VAL A 994 -37.76 43.87 -43.08
N LYS A 995 -36.74 43.03 -42.88
CA LYS A 995 -36.85 41.56 -42.91
C LYS A 995 -35.94 40.91 -41.86
N ALA A 996 -36.25 39.68 -41.49
CA ALA A 996 -35.35 38.84 -40.71
C ALA A 996 -34.11 38.42 -41.51
N VAL A 997 -33.00 38.21 -40.79
CA VAL A 997 -31.80 37.54 -41.31
C VAL A 997 -31.88 36.09 -40.90
N MET A 998 -31.85 35.18 -41.87
CA MET A 998 -31.67 33.74 -41.67
C MET A 998 -30.22 33.39 -41.99
N ASP A 999 -29.61 32.52 -41.19
CA ASP A 999 -28.35 31.89 -41.50
C ASP A 999 -28.61 30.64 -42.37
N GLU A 1000 -28.07 30.64 -43.59
CA GLU A 1000 -28.32 29.58 -44.59
C GLU A 1000 -27.67 28.22 -44.24
N THR A 1001 -26.81 28.16 -43.22
CA THR A 1001 -26.12 26.92 -42.80
C THR A 1001 -26.78 26.24 -41.60
N THR A 1002 -27.43 27.01 -40.73
CA THR A 1002 -28.13 26.52 -39.54
C THR A 1002 -29.66 26.55 -39.67
N GLY A 1003 -30.20 27.29 -40.64
CA GLY A 1003 -31.64 27.52 -40.83
C GLY A 1003 -32.27 28.47 -39.80
N LYS A 1004 -31.48 29.01 -38.87
CA LYS A 1004 -31.94 29.83 -37.74
C LYS A 1004 -31.96 31.32 -38.08
N TYR A 1005 -32.79 32.08 -37.38
CA TYR A 1005 -32.87 33.53 -37.55
C TYR A 1005 -31.98 34.26 -36.54
N SER A 1006 -31.00 35.02 -37.02
CA SER A 1006 -29.95 35.65 -36.21
C SER A 1006 -30.10 37.17 -36.02
N GLY A 1007 -31.08 37.81 -36.68
CA GLY A 1007 -31.29 39.24 -36.53
C GLY A 1007 -32.23 39.87 -37.57
N LEU A 1008 -32.04 41.16 -37.83
CA LEU A 1008 -32.88 41.98 -38.71
C LEU A 1008 -32.04 42.81 -39.69
N THR A 1009 -32.59 43.10 -40.86
CA THR A 1009 -31.97 44.00 -41.85
C THR A 1009 -33.02 44.83 -42.59
N THR A 1010 -32.62 46.01 -43.08
CA THR A 1010 -33.49 46.91 -43.86
C THR A 1010 -32.90 47.26 -45.22
N SER A 1011 -33.72 47.18 -46.26
CA SER A 1011 -33.48 47.82 -47.55
C SER A 1011 -34.36 49.06 -47.72
N THR A 1012 -33.97 50.01 -48.58
CA THR A 1012 -34.74 51.23 -48.83
C THR A 1012 -34.82 51.52 -50.32
N THR A 1013 -35.95 52.04 -50.78
CA THR A 1013 -36.16 52.53 -52.16
C THR A 1013 -36.74 53.94 -52.11
N VAL A 1014 -36.21 54.86 -52.91
CA VAL A 1014 -36.65 56.26 -52.97
C VAL A 1014 -37.25 56.53 -54.35
N THR A 1015 -38.49 57.00 -54.38
CA THR A 1015 -39.22 57.34 -55.61
C THR A 1015 -39.68 58.78 -55.54
N GLN A 1016 -39.24 59.62 -56.48
CA GLN A 1016 -39.83 60.93 -56.69
C GLN A 1016 -41.22 60.74 -57.28
N VAL A 1017 -42.25 61.25 -56.59
CA VAL A 1017 -43.65 61.19 -57.02
C VAL A 1017 -44.19 62.54 -57.50
N LYS A 1018 -43.54 63.66 -57.13
CA LYS A 1018 -43.73 64.96 -57.78
C LYS A 1018 -42.39 65.66 -58.06
N ASP A 1019 -42.31 66.40 -59.16
CA ASP A 1019 -41.16 67.25 -59.50
C ASP A 1019 -41.17 68.58 -58.72
N ASP A 1020 -40.10 69.38 -58.84
CA ASP A 1020 -40.00 70.70 -58.17
C ASP A 1020 -41.12 71.69 -58.53
N MET A 1021 -41.88 71.43 -59.61
CA MET A 1021 -43.00 72.25 -60.07
C MET A 1021 -44.36 71.74 -59.57
N GLY A 1022 -44.41 70.50 -59.07
CA GLY A 1022 -45.61 69.82 -58.56
C GLY A 1022 -46.27 68.88 -59.55
N ASN A 1023 -45.66 68.60 -60.71
CA ASN A 1023 -46.16 67.63 -61.68
C ASN A 1023 -45.92 66.21 -61.16
N THR A 1024 -46.89 65.31 -61.34
CA THR A 1024 -46.73 63.90 -61.00
C THR A 1024 -45.65 63.24 -61.86
N VAL A 1025 -44.71 62.56 -61.21
CA VAL A 1025 -43.65 61.75 -61.83
C VAL A 1025 -43.55 60.40 -61.11
N SER A 1026 -42.69 59.49 -61.57
CA SER A 1026 -42.50 58.17 -60.94
C SER A 1026 -41.04 57.70 -61.07
N ASN A 1027 -40.10 58.56 -60.67
CA ASN A 1027 -38.67 58.35 -60.87
C ASN A 1027 -38.06 57.64 -59.65
N THR A 1028 -37.72 56.36 -59.77
CA THR A 1028 -36.91 55.66 -58.76
C THR A 1028 -35.48 56.18 -58.81
N ILE A 1029 -34.99 56.71 -57.69
CA ILE A 1029 -33.69 57.37 -57.57
C ILE A 1029 -32.64 56.35 -57.10
N GLY A 1030 -31.38 56.52 -57.53
CA GLY A 1030 -30.25 55.75 -57.00
C GLY A 1030 -30.17 54.30 -57.48
N LYS A 1031 -30.69 53.98 -58.68
CA LYS A 1031 -30.70 52.62 -59.26
C LYS A 1031 -29.31 51.96 -59.33
N ASP A 1032 -28.26 52.76 -59.49
CA ASP A 1032 -26.86 52.33 -59.57
C ASP A 1032 -26.05 52.65 -58.29
N ALA A 1033 -26.72 52.96 -57.18
CA ALA A 1033 -26.08 53.21 -55.89
C ALA A 1033 -25.66 51.92 -55.17
N ALA A 1034 -24.75 52.02 -54.21
CA ALA A 1034 -24.39 50.88 -53.35
C ALA A 1034 -25.63 50.41 -52.55
N PRO A 1035 -25.80 49.09 -52.26
CA PRO A 1035 -27.02 48.55 -51.65
C PRO A 1035 -27.40 49.13 -50.27
N ASN A 1036 -26.48 49.79 -49.60
CA ASN A 1036 -26.63 50.45 -48.30
C ASN A 1036 -26.69 51.99 -48.38
N ALA A 1037 -26.61 52.58 -49.57
CA ALA A 1037 -26.63 54.03 -49.78
C ALA A 1037 -28.03 54.52 -50.13
N ILE A 1038 -28.73 55.13 -49.17
CA ILE A 1038 -30.04 55.77 -49.41
C ILE A 1038 -29.81 57.08 -50.19
N PRO A 1039 -30.34 57.23 -51.42
CA PRO A 1039 -30.16 58.44 -52.21
C PRO A 1039 -30.98 59.61 -51.64
N ALA A 1040 -30.43 60.81 -51.73
CA ALA A 1040 -31.04 62.01 -51.13
C ALA A 1040 -32.24 62.54 -51.94
N SER A 1041 -33.35 62.80 -51.24
CA SER A 1041 -34.51 63.48 -51.80
C SER A 1041 -34.13 64.94 -52.08
N THR A 1042 -34.12 65.36 -53.35
CA THR A 1042 -33.49 66.62 -53.77
C THR A 1042 -34.53 67.68 -54.14
N PHE A 1043 -34.49 68.84 -53.48
CA PHE A 1043 -35.49 69.89 -53.64
C PHE A 1043 -34.84 71.21 -54.10
N THR A 1044 -35.31 71.77 -55.20
CA THR A 1044 -34.74 72.96 -55.85
C THR A 1044 -35.66 74.18 -55.73
N ASN A 1045 -35.29 75.17 -54.92
CA ASN A 1045 -35.95 76.48 -54.96
C ASN A 1045 -35.40 77.30 -56.13
N THR A 1046 -36.27 78.03 -56.82
CA THR A 1046 -35.90 78.81 -58.01
C THR A 1046 -36.37 80.25 -57.87
N TYR A 1047 -35.47 81.21 -58.03
CA TYR A 1047 -35.80 82.62 -58.00
C TYR A 1047 -36.34 83.11 -59.36
N SER A 1048 -37.42 83.89 -59.33
CA SER A 1048 -38.08 84.45 -60.52
C SER A 1048 -37.54 85.84 -60.85
N THR A 1049 -37.13 86.03 -62.11
CA THR A 1049 -36.45 87.24 -62.59
C THR A 1049 -37.34 88.20 -63.39
N THR A 1050 -38.65 87.95 -63.49
CA THR A 1050 -39.58 88.75 -64.30
C THR A 1050 -40.12 89.98 -63.57
N LEU A 1051 -39.96 91.16 -64.18
CA LEU A 1051 -40.71 92.38 -63.87
C LEU A 1051 -42.21 92.22 -64.21
N PRO A 1052 -43.12 93.02 -63.62
CA PRO A 1052 -44.55 92.94 -63.91
C PRO A 1052 -44.87 93.37 -65.35
N LEU A 1053 -45.37 92.45 -66.17
CA LEU A 1053 -45.90 92.77 -67.51
C LEU A 1053 -47.37 93.16 -67.44
N SER A 1054 -47.66 94.43 -67.73
CA SER A 1054 -48.99 94.91 -68.08
C SER A 1054 -49.14 95.00 -69.60
N GLY A 1055 -50.14 94.33 -70.18
CA GLY A 1055 -50.61 94.60 -71.56
C GLY A 1055 -50.52 93.42 -72.53
N MET A 1056 -51.69 92.89 -72.89
CA MET A 1056 -52.08 92.16 -74.12
C MET A 1056 -51.05 91.27 -74.86
N SER A 1057 -51.31 89.95 -74.80
CA SER A 1057 -51.52 89.05 -75.95
C SER A 1057 -50.72 89.26 -77.25
N GLY A 1058 -49.91 88.25 -77.65
CA GLY A 1058 -49.79 87.91 -79.08
C GLY A 1058 -48.46 87.35 -79.62
N VAL A 1059 -48.16 86.07 -79.34
CA VAL A 1059 -47.49 85.09 -80.24
C VAL A 1059 -46.18 85.48 -80.97
N THR A 1060 -45.09 84.73 -80.69
CA THR A 1060 -43.79 84.68 -81.43
C THR A 1060 -42.93 85.97 -81.40
N LEU A 1061 -41.62 85.98 -81.68
CA LEU A 1061 -40.75 85.05 -82.44
C LEU A 1061 -39.28 85.06 -81.93
N THR A 1062 -38.54 83.99 -82.22
CA THR A 1062 -37.06 83.90 -82.10
C THR A 1062 -36.31 84.81 -83.08
N TYR A 1063 -35.09 85.30 -82.77
CA TYR A 1063 -33.90 85.22 -83.65
C TYR A 1063 -32.60 85.77 -82.98
N LEU A 1064 -31.44 85.50 -83.63
CA LEU A 1064 -30.09 86.12 -83.45
C LEU A 1064 -29.38 85.84 -82.10
N ALA A 1065 -28.30 85.05 -81.96
CA ALA A 1065 -27.27 84.45 -82.85
C ALA A 1065 -26.04 85.34 -83.19
N GLY A 1066 -24.85 84.71 -83.17
CA GLY A 1066 -23.51 85.33 -83.39
C GLY A 1066 -22.64 85.24 -82.12
N ALA A 1067 -21.68 84.32 -81.92
CA ALA A 1067 -20.54 83.82 -82.73
C ALA A 1067 -19.25 84.64 -82.56
N ALA A 1068 -18.33 84.12 -81.74
CA ALA A 1068 -16.91 84.49 -81.71
C ALA A 1068 -16.07 83.28 -81.25
N VAL A 1069 -15.14 82.82 -82.08
CA VAL A 1069 -14.20 81.73 -81.81
C VAL A 1069 -12.78 82.28 -81.95
N LEU A 1070 -11.87 82.00 -81.00
CA LEU A 1070 -10.45 81.68 -81.25
C LEU A 1070 -9.60 81.58 -79.96
N CYS A 1071 -8.41 80.98 -80.13
CA CYS A 1071 -7.26 80.94 -79.21
C CYS A 1071 -7.41 80.11 -77.90
N ALA A 1072 -6.43 79.30 -77.49
CA ALA A 1072 -5.26 78.76 -78.20
C ALA A 1072 -4.78 77.45 -77.50
N ALA A 1073 -3.92 76.67 -78.15
CA ALA A 1073 -3.49 75.36 -77.65
C ALA A 1073 -2.31 75.42 -76.67
N ALA A 1074 -2.36 74.60 -75.62
CA ALA A 1074 -1.20 74.13 -74.85
C ALA A 1074 -1.53 72.79 -74.15
N ALA A 1075 -0.50 72.08 -73.67
CA ALA A 1075 -0.60 70.91 -72.80
C ALA A 1075 -1.23 69.60 -73.35
N TRP A 1076 -1.37 69.42 -74.67
CA TRP A 1076 -1.37 68.06 -75.27
C TRP A 1076 0.06 67.47 -75.28
N MET A 1077 0.69 67.38 -74.10
CA MET A 1077 1.88 66.59 -73.80
C MET A 1077 2.29 66.76 -72.33
N HIS A 1078 1.88 65.84 -71.46
CA HIS A 1078 2.80 65.21 -70.49
C HIS A 1078 2.17 63.96 -69.84
N ILE A 1079 2.98 62.89 -69.73
CA ILE A 1079 2.79 61.69 -68.89
C ILE A 1079 1.43 60.95 -68.99
N ARG A 1080 1.13 60.38 -70.16
CA ARG A 1080 0.50 59.04 -70.21
C ARG A 1080 1.47 58.06 -70.90
N ARG A 1081 2.40 57.48 -70.12
CA ARG A 1081 3.37 56.47 -70.59
C ARG A 1081 3.49 55.32 -69.58
N LYS A 1082 3.56 54.11 -70.14
CA LYS A 1082 3.87 52.82 -69.49
C LYS A 1082 2.93 52.38 -68.37
N ALA A 1083 1.91 51.63 -68.77
CA ALA A 1083 1.69 50.36 -68.10
C ALA A 1083 2.89 49.43 -68.41
N ASN A 1084 3.58 48.97 -67.38
CA ASN A 1084 4.51 47.83 -67.32
C ASN A 1084 5.03 47.76 -65.87
N ALA A 1085 5.20 46.61 -65.21
CA ALA A 1085 5.14 45.23 -65.71
C ALA A 1085 4.46 44.28 -64.69
N LYS A 1086 4.25 43.02 -65.08
CA LYS A 1086 3.85 41.93 -64.17
C LYS A 1086 5.03 41.45 -63.31
N GLY A 1087 4.74 41.05 -62.07
CA GLY A 1087 5.38 39.90 -61.41
C GLY A 1087 6.46 40.20 -60.37
N GLY A 1088 6.31 39.62 -59.18
CA GLY A 1088 7.30 39.58 -58.09
C GLY A 1088 6.71 38.91 -56.84
N LYS A 1089 7.34 37.84 -56.34
CA LYS A 1089 6.85 37.06 -55.18
C LYS A 1089 7.34 37.65 -53.85
N ARG A 1090 6.58 37.40 -52.77
CA ARG A 1090 6.99 37.19 -51.36
C ARG A 1090 8.27 37.90 -50.85
N ARG A 1091 8.12 38.70 -49.79
CA ARG A 1091 8.34 38.21 -48.41
C ARG A 1091 7.81 39.22 -47.37
N GLU A 1092 7.65 38.69 -46.15
CA GLU A 1092 7.29 39.38 -44.89
C GLU A 1092 5.97 40.16 -44.90
#